data_AF-A0A8C9NUE7-F1
#
_entry.id   AF-A0A8C9NUE7-F1
#
_cell.length_a   1.000
_cell.length_b   1.000
_cell.length_c   1.000
_cell.angle_alpha   90.00
_cell.angle_beta   90.00
_cell.angle_gamma   90.00
#
_symmetry.space_group_name_H-M   'P 1'
#
loop_
_entity.id
_entity.type
_entity.pdbx_description
1 polymer ?
#
loop_
_entity_poly.entity_id
_entity_poly.type
_entity_poly.pdbx_seq_one_letter_code
_entity_poly.pdbx_strand_id
1 'polypeptide(L)'
;LQEDAEPRMGRPRSVRFSSLFSEDEFELGTQSRINAEVAPGFWQLGREHASRIILSSRASPPMGPLRSPPRSYIYQKRWVKLDTDYLRYFDSEKDTYSKRLIPVSSISRVSSVGDQKFEVVTNNRNFVFRAENDADRNEWIRTLQQIAEERKSKTAVRTSMSLATDSATELADKSGFLELRGFKHKLFVVVAGDKVFLYKNAEDYQLGIGITYIEMNVGNVKEVDRRGFDLTTPYRIFSFSADSEQEKEEWVEAMQQSITEALSNSEVAERIWAVESNRFCADCGSPKPDWASINLCVVICKRCAGEHRGLGPGITKVRSLKMDRKVWTEELIELFQRFGNIMANQFWAANVPPSEAISPTSGSQERRRFLIAKYREGKYRHYHPLFGNQEELDRALCAAVTTSDLAETQALLFCGASVTCDTGDPQCPTPLALAERSGQRLQMEFLLHNKTSEPPRLEMVCSEEKPYSVHLPSITHNGFLYKTPSMVKPISERKGPEEFSRRWCMLQDGVLSYYENDRNTVPNGEIRVEEIVCLVNNPLHAHGIESTFEVYTEADRLYLFGLESPASAREWLKSIAKSFVHPCAEELLALDFERLGRLHYKGGLTLERAQEGWFALVGSTLHVCSEDGRRQEPLQLRKLQELSIQGDHEVLVLVERRRTLYIQGERKLDFLGWVHAIQKAASSSGDTLSEQQLTESDVPLLVDRCIDYITQCGLTSEGIYRKSGQNSKTTSLLEVLQRDARCVCLKEGEHQVDDVANTLKRFFRDLGDGLFTRRWAPNWLWATVLEDEGAKVDEYRRLLTALPPVNRATLKALINHLFRVQCFSGENQMNTHNLAIVFGPTLFQTDGKDYKAGRVVEDLISHYVEIFNVNDQEMKKQQDEITAIMKMREASSSGTQQAGDFICTVYLEEKKTETEQHVKIPATMTAEELTFEILDRRKIVMKEKDYWSCFEVNEREEAERPLHYSEKVLPILHCLGTESYLVVKKQMSMESMLIYLASRVGDCKHGMMKFREERNLLGLGLSTGFHDRYFILNHSWLRLYKEVRSHKPEKEWPVRNLKVYLGGWPVVYLCCDTQADLREWFATFLQVQNGGALWPSERPKARVARPQQDARLGNISLIPLRGNESEMRNSVAAFATDPLTLLRNV
;
A
#
# COMPACT_ATOMS: atom_id res chain seq x y z
N LEU A 1 -6.50 45.20 57.15
CA LEU A 1 -6.73 46.58 57.59
C LEU A 1 -7.48 47.31 56.46
N GLN A 2 -8.73 47.72 56.59
CA GLN A 2 -9.76 47.43 57.60
C GLN A 2 -11.12 47.92 57.05
N GLU A 3 -12.19 47.09 57.12
CA GLU A 3 -13.65 47.47 57.16
C GLU A 3 -14.25 48.43 56.08
N ASP A 4 -15.56 48.58 55.89
CA ASP A 4 -16.68 47.63 55.68
C ASP A 4 -17.78 48.42 54.87
N ALA A 5 -18.98 47.97 54.47
CA ALA A 5 -19.81 46.83 54.88
C ALA A 5 -20.80 46.32 53.79
N GLU A 6 -21.61 45.37 54.24
CA GLU A 6 -22.81 44.70 53.69
C GLU A 6 -24.07 45.61 53.48
N PRO A 7 -25.25 45.16 52.94
CA PRO A 7 -25.78 43.76 52.97
C PRO A 7 -26.54 43.16 51.74
N ARG A 8 -26.42 41.82 51.60
CA ARG A 8 -27.46 40.74 51.38
C ARG A 8 -28.50 40.86 50.22
N MET A 9 -28.99 39.78 49.56
CA MET A 9 -28.78 38.32 49.63
C MET A 9 -29.30 37.61 48.33
N GLY A 10 -28.77 36.43 47.98
CA GLY A 10 -29.61 35.29 47.48
C GLY A 10 -29.85 35.04 45.96
N ARG A 11 -28.87 34.44 45.26
CA ARG A 11 -28.93 33.47 44.10
C ARG A 11 -30.18 33.40 43.17
N PRO A 12 -29.98 33.39 41.83
CA PRO A 12 -29.51 32.17 41.13
C PRO A 12 -28.42 32.43 40.05
N ARG A 13 -27.88 31.36 39.43
CA ARG A 13 -26.86 31.45 38.36
C ARG A 13 -27.41 31.02 37.00
N SER A 14 -27.26 31.89 36.00
CA SER A 14 -27.43 31.60 34.57
C SER A 14 -26.28 32.19 33.74
N VAL A 15 -26.00 31.50 32.64
CA VAL A 15 -25.06 31.71 31.52
C VAL A 15 -24.89 33.15 30.98
N ARG A 16 -23.75 33.40 30.30
CA ARG A 16 -23.36 34.49 29.34
C ARG A 16 -22.36 35.53 29.93
N PHE A 17 -21.52 36.27 29.19
CA PHE A 17 -21.42 36.57 27.72
C PHE A 17 -19.96 36.95 27.29
N SER A 18 -19.63 36.73 26.01
CA SER A 18 -18.74 37.50 25.06
C SER A 18 -17.53 38.40 25.45
N SER A 19 -16.44 38.20 24.68
CA SER A 19 -15.55 39.18 23.96
C SER A 19 -14.83 40.37 24.64
N LEU A 20 -13.54 40.53 24.29
CA LEU A 20 -12.71 41.76 24.20
C LEU A 20 -11.76 41.58 22.98
N PHE A 21 -11.30 42.55 22.19
CA PHE A 21 -10.95 43.97 22.43
C PHE A 21 -11.44 44.95 21.32
N SER A 22 -11.11 46.25 21.45
CA SER A 22 -11.71 47.44 20.77
C SER A 22 -10.68 48.31 20.00
N GLU A 23 -11.20 49.31 19.27
CA GLU A 23 -10.54 50.53 18.73
C GLU A 23 -9.46 50.35 17.61
N ASP A 24 -9.27 51.26 16.61
CA ASP A 24 -9.83 52.62 16.44
C ASP A 24 -9.82 53.15 14.96
N GLU A 25 -10.50 54.30 14.77
CA GLU A 25 -10.19 55.44 13.87
C GLU A 25 -10.49 55.57 12.33
N PHE A 26 -10.87 56.83 12.00
CA PHE A 26 -10.84 57.65 10.77
C PHE A 26 -11.96 57.68 9.69
N GLU A 27 -12.14 58.91 9.16
CA GLU A 27 -13.32 59.49 8.51
C GLU A 27 -13.18 59.79 6.98
N LEU A 28 -14.35 59.94 6.33
CA LEU A 28 -14.69 60.87 5.22
C LEU A 28 -13.96 60.82 3.85
N GLY A 29 -14.76 60.76 2.77
CA GLY A 29 -14.55 61.67 1.63
C GLY A 29 -14.92 61.24 0.19
N THR A 30 -16.19 61.45 -0.23
CA THR A 30 -16.62 61.77 -1.64
C THR A 30 -16.39 60.71 -2.76
N GLN A 31 -17.11 60.63 -3.89
CA GLN A 31 -18.07 61.55 -4.53
C GLN A 31 -19.09 60.85 -5.48
N SER A 32 -20.35 61.34 -5.47
CA SER A 32 -21.44 61.35 -6.48
C SER A 32 -21.54 60.38 -7.70
N ARG A 33 -22.71 59.72 -7.78
CA ARG A 33 -23.69 59.60 -8.92
C ARG A 33 -23.21 59.56 -10.39
N ILE A 34 -23.72 58.57 -11.14
CA ILE A 34 -24.38 58.76 -12.46
C ILE A 34 -25.50 57.68 -12.66
N ASN A 35 -26.71 58.21 -12.85
CA ASN A 35 -27.86 57.79 -13.67
C ASN A 35 -28.40 56.35 -13.71
N ALA A 36 -29.67 56.23 -13.32
CA ALA A 36 -30.66 55.45 -14.05
C ALA A 36 -31.59 56.41 -14.80
N GLU A 37 -31.86 56.15 -16.09
CA GLU A 37 -32.98 56.75 -16.82
C GLU A 37 -34.10 55.72 -17.02
N VAL A 38 -35.30 56.21 -17.32
CA VAL A 38 -36.58 55.52 -17.12
C VAL A 38 -37.03 54.77 -18.37
N ALA A 39 -37.57 53.56 -18.18
CA ALA A 39 -38.61 52.99 -19.03
C ALA A 39 -39.68 52.30 -18.15
N PRO A 40 -41.00 52.50 -18.39
CA PRO A 40 -42.06 52.01 -17.50
C PRO A 40 -42.69 50.68 -17.97
N GLY A 41 -43.04 49.80 -17.04
CA GLY A 41 -43.90 48.64 -17.33
C GLY A 41 -43.99 47.59 -16.22
N PHE A 42 -45.22 47.11 -15.97
CA PHE A 42 -45.56 45.87 -15.24
C PHE A 42 -45.13 45.70 -13.78
N TRP A 43 -45.86 46.38 -12.88
CA TRP A 43 -46.13 45.87 -11.53
C TRP A 43 -47.59 45.39 -11.43
N GLN A 44 -47.84 44.08 -11.48
CA GLN A 44 -49.07 43.45 -10.93
C GLN A 44 -49.01 41.92 -10.99
N LEU A 45 -48.95 41.27 -9.81
CA LEU A 45 -49.68 40.05 -9.37
C LEU A 45 -48.90 39.35 -8.24
N GLY A 46 -49.61 38.97 -7.16
CA GLY A 46 -49.03 38.27 -6.01
C GLY A 46 -49.07 39.07 -4.69
N ARG A 47 -50.25 39.19 -4.08
CA ARG A 47 -50.38 39.56 -2.65
C ARG A 47 -50.76 38.30 -1.86
N GLU A 48 -49.84 37.76 -1.08
CA GLU A 48 -50.22 36.86 0.03
C GLU A 48 -50.86 37.70 1.14
N HIS A 49 -51.96 37.22 1.72
CA HIS A 49 -52.56 37.84 2.92
C HIS A 49 -52.44 36.87 4.09
N ALA A 50 -51.86 37.34 5.20
CA ALA A 50 -51.53 36.50 6.35
C ALA A 50 -51.71 37.25 7.67
N SER A 51 -52.45 36.67 8.61
CA SER A 51 -52.62 37.24 9.95
C SER A 51 -53.01 36.20 11.01
N ARG A 52 -53.06 36.63 12.27
CA ARG A 52 -53.53 35.81 13.40
C ARG A 52 -55.05 35.80 13.41
N ILE A 53 -55.63 34.61 13.40
CA ILE A 53 -57.09 34.44 13.42
C ILE A 53 -57.45 33.34 14.43
N ILE A 54 -58.54 33.56 15.15
CA ILE A 54 -59.05 32.65 16.17
C ILE A 54 -60.17 31.80 15.53
N LEU A 55 -59.99 30.47 15.52
CA LEU A 55 -60.77 29.54 14.68
C LEU A 55 -61.74 28.66 15.49
N SER A 56 -62.91 28.37 14.92
CA SER A 56 -63.88 27.38 15.42
C SER A 56 -64.54 26.63 14.27
N SER A 57 -64.47 25.29 14.28
CA SER A 57 -65.08 24.44 13.25
C SER A 57 -66.29 23.68 13.80
N ARG A 58 -67.44 23.77 13.11
CA ARG A 58 -68.60 22.88 13.35
C ARG A 58 -68.79 21.95 12.14
N ALA A 59 -69.56 20.88 12.33
CA ALA A 59 -70.18 20.13 11.25
C ALA A 59 -71.70 20.31 11.37
N SER A 60 -72.40 20.46 10.24
CA SER A 60 -73.84 20.71 10.23
C SER A 60 -74.61 19.44 10.61
N PRO A 61 -75.61 19.51 11.51
CA PRO A 61 -76.59 18.43 11.65
C PRO A 61 -77.63 18.51 10.51
N PRO A 62 -78.30 17.41 10.15
CA PRO A 62 -79.43 17.46 9.23
C PRO A 62 -80.62 18.25 9.83
N MET A 63 -81.43 18.84 8.96
CA MET A 63 -82.54 19.72 9.32
C MET A 63 -83.59 19.03 10.21
N GLY A 64 -83.79 19.55 11.42
CA GLY A 64 -84.83 19.14 12.36
C GLY A 64 -85.02 20.19 13.48
N PRO A 65 -86.24 20.47 13.95
CA PRO A 65 -86.49 21.64 14.80
C PRO A 65 -86.30 21.39 16.32
N LEU A 66 -85.77 22.43 16.96
CA LEU A 66 -85.95 22.86 18.36
C LEU A 66 -85.21 22.16 19.53
N ARG A 67 -84.55 23.04 20.33
CA ARG A 67 -84.21 22.97 21.76
C ARG A 67 -83.01 22.11 22.23
N SER A 68 -81.84 22.76 22.25
CA SER A 68 -80.89 22.70 23.38
C SER A 68 -80.04 23.99 23.41
N PRO A 69 -79.62 24.51 24.59
CA PRO A 69 -78.86 25.77 24.69
C PRO A 69 -77.43 25.64 24.15
N PRO A 70 -76.79 26.73 23.69
CA PRO A 70 -75.47 26.67 23.08
C PRO A 70 -74.38 26.32 24.09
N ARG A 71 -73.76 25.14 23.93
CA ARG A 71 -72.47 24.83 24.57
C ARG A 71 -71.40 25.79 24.05
N SER A 72 -70.47 26.19 24.92
CA SER A 72 -69.48 27.23 24.60
C SER A 72 -68.58 26.83 23.44
N TYR A 73 -68.29 27.81 22.58
CA TYR A 73 -67.34 27.66 21.48
C TYR A 73 -65.91 27.55 22.04
N ILE A 74 -65.26 26.40 21.86
CA ILE A 74 -63.82 26.26 22.10
C ILE A 74 -63.09 26.83 20.89
N TYR A 75 -62.72 28.10 20.98
CA TYR A 75 -61.94 28.80 19.98
C TYR A 75 -60.45 28.45 20.13
N GLN A 76 -59.77 28.14 19.02
CA GLN A 76 -58.33 27.86 19.01
C GLN A 76 -57.59 28.93 18.21
N LYS A 77 -56.53 29.52 18.78
CA LYS A 77 -55.70 30.49 18.05
C LYS A 77 -54.83 29.78 17.01
N ARG A 78 -54.82 30.31 15.78
CA ARG A 78 -54.12 29.74 14.61
C ARG A 78 -53.49 30.87 13.80
N TRP A 79 -52.46 30.53 13.03
CA TRP A 79 -51.96 31.41 11.98
C TRP A 79 -52.66 31.06 10.67
N VAL A 80 -53.12 32.03 9.89
CA VAL A 80 -53.85 31.81 8.63
C VAL A 80 -53.14 32.52 7.49
N LYS A 81 -52.96 31.84 6.36
CA LYS A 81 -52.40 32.37 5.11
C LYS A 81 -53.37 32.10 3.96
N LEU A 82 -53.51 33.06 3.07
CA LEU A 82 -54.31 32.96 1.85
C LEU A 82 -53.42 33.23 0.64
N ASP A 83 -53.36 32.23 -0.23
CA ASP A 83 -52.69 32.28 -1.51
C ASP A 83 -53.74 32.35 -2.64
N THR A 84 -53.29 32.37 -3.90
CA THR A 84 -54.15 32.37 -5.10
C THR A 84 -55.10 31.17 -5.18
N ASP A 85 -54.70 30.04 -4.64
CA ASP A 85 -55.34 28.74 -4.91
C ASP A 85 -55.91 28.08 -3.65
N TYR A 86 -55.35 28.38 -2.47
CA TYR A 86 -55.74 27.78 -1.20
C TYR A 86 -55.73 28.76 -0.01
N LEU A 87 -56.67 28.55 0.92
CA LEU A 87 -56.68 29.10 2.27
C LEU A 87 -56.08 28.06 3.23
N ARG A 88 -54.95 28.39 3.86
CA ARG A 88 -54.16 27.51 4.73
C ARG A 88 -54.17 28.01 6.17
N TYR A 89 -54.15 27.10 7.14
CA TYR A 89 -53.92 27.48 8.54
C TYR A 89 -53.00 26.53 9.30
N PHE A 90 -52.27 27.09 10.27
CA PHE A 90 -51.11 26.51 10.94
C PHE A 90 -51.28 26.64 12.47
N ASP A 91 -50.54 25.84 13.27
CA ASP A 91 -50.56 25.98 14.73
C ASP A 91 -49.76 27.20 15.18
N SER A 92 -48.64 27.48 14.50
CA SER A 92 -47.73 28.61 14.68
C SER A 92 -47.38 29.26 13.33
N GLU A 93 -46.97 30.52 13.38
CA GLU A 93 -46.41 31.29 12.25
C GLU A 93 -45.12 30.66 11.68
N LYS A 94 -44.39 29.91 12.53
CA LYS A 94 -43.14 29.23 12.18
C LYS A 94 -43.32 27.84 11.56
N ASP A 95 -44.54 27.33 11.47
CA ASP A 95 -44.78 25.98 10.95
C ASP A 95 -44.78 25.98 9.42
N THR A 96 -43.94 25.16 8.80
CA THR A 96 -43.87 25.04 7.33
C THR A 96 -45.11 24.34 6.74
N TYR A 97 -45.71 23.40 7.48
CA TYR A 97 -46.80 22.54 7.00
C TYR A 97 -48.13 22.92 7.63
N SER A 98 -49.16 23.05 6.80
CA SER A 98 -50.51 23.42 7.24
C SER A 98 -51.18 22.32 8.05
N LYS A 99 -52.07 22.73 8.97
CA LYS A 99 -52.96 21.85 9.72
C LYS A 99 -54.21 21.48 8.91
N ARG A 100 -54.68 22.40 8.05
CA ARG A 100 -55.60 22.14 6.93
C ARG A 100 -55.36 23.09 5.77
N LEU A 101 -55.80 22.62 4.60
CA LEU A 101 -55.83 23.25 3.29
C LEU A 101 -57.29 23.32 2.83
N ILE A 102 -57.79 24.49 2.46
CA ILE A 102 -59.13 24.69 1.86
C ILE A 102 -58.94 25.31 0.48
N PRO A 103 -59.30 24.63 -0.63
CA PRO A 103 -59.20 25.20 -1.97
C PRO A 103 -60.12 26.42 -2.11
N VAL A 104 -59.62 27.53 -2.64
CA VAL A 104 -60.42 28.76 -2.81
C VAL A 104 -61.57 28.54 -3.81
N SER A 105 -61.42 27.59 -4.75
CA SER A 105 -62.50 27.14 -5.64
C SER A 105 -63.69 26.47 -4.93
N SER A 106 -63.51 25.97 -3.70
CA SER A 106 -64.59 25.32 -2.93
C SER A 106 -65.45 26.31 -2.13
N ILE A 107 -65.02 27.58 -2.03
CA ILE A 107 -65.69 28.63 -1.26
C ILE A 107 -66.87 29.18 -2.06
N SER A 108 -68.10 28.94 -1.56
CA SER A 108 -69.33 29.38 -2.21
C SER A 108 -69.77 30.78 -1.75
N ARG A 109 -69.62 31.07 -0.44
CA ARG A 109 -69.99 32.36 0.16
C ARG A 109 -69.10 32.69 1.37
N VAL A 110 -68.81 33.97 1.58
CA VAL A 110 -68.21 34.47 2.82
C VAL A 110 -69.10 35.56 3.40
N SER A 111 -69.44 35.48 4.69
CA SER A 111 -70.40 36.38 5.35
C SER A 111 -69.98 36.73 6.79
N SER A 112 -70.30 37.95 7.24
CA SER A 112 -70.09 38.36 8.65
C SER A 112 -71.11 37.68 9.57
N VAL A 113 -70.68 37.21 10.75
CA VAL A 113 -71.52 36.48 11.72
C VAL A 113 -71.25 36.99 13.15
N GLY A 114 -71.63 38.25 13.37
CA GLY A 114 -71.46 38.97 14.64
C GLY A 114 -70.10 39.66 14.80
N ASP A 115 -69.90 40.23 15.99
CA ASP A 115 -68.74 41.08 16.30
C ASP A 115 -67.42 40.33 16.07
N GLN A 116 -66.53 40.93 15.27
CA GLN A 116 -65.21 40.40 14.91
C GLN A 116 -65.21 39.00 14.25
N LYS A 117 -66.35 38.47 13.80
CA LYS A 117 -66.49 37.09 13.28
C LYS A 117 -66.99 37.03 11.84
N PHE A 118 -66.46 36.08 11.08
CA PHE A 118 -66.90 35.78 9.72
C PHE A 118 -66.97 34.27 9.47
N GLU A 119 -67.88 33.86 8.59
CA GLU A 119 -68.09 32.49 8.18
C GLU A 119 -67.69 32.33 6.71
N VAL A 120 -66.82 31.35 6.44
CA VAL A 120 -66.49 30.87 5.10
C VAL A 120 -67.32 29.62 4.86
N VAL A 121 -68.31 29.74 3.99
CA VAL A 121 -69.17 28.65 3.53
C VAL A 121 -68.51 28.03 2.31
N THR A 122 -68.18 26.74 2.41
CA THR A 122 -67.86 25.89 1.26
C THR A 122 -69.08 25.07 0.88
N ASN A 123 -69.07 24.42 -0.29
CA ASN A 123 -70.22 23.65 -0.78
C ASN A 123 -70.78 22.64 0.24
N ASN A 124 -69.91 22.05 1.08
CA ASN A 124 -70.29 20.98 2.01
C ASN A 124 -69.94 21.27 3.49
N ARG A 125 -69.33 22.42 3.82
CA ARG A 125 -68.91 22.74 5.21
C ARG A 125 -68.74 24.23 5.49
N ASN A 126 -69.13 24.67 6.69
CA ASN A 126 -68.95 26.05 7.15
C ASN A 126 -67.78 26.14 8.14
N PHE A 127 -66.94 27.15 7.97
CA PHE A 127 -65.79 27.46 8.83
C PHE A 127 -65.96 28.85 9.46
N VAL A 128 -65.95 28.94 10.80
CA VAL A 128 -66.14 30.22 11.51
C VAL A 128 -64.81 30.73 12.03
N PHE A 129 -64.43 31.91 11.56
CA PHE A 129 -63.21 32.63 11.88
C PHE A 129 -63.54 33.86 12.73
N ARG A 130 -62.66 34.20 13.67
CA ARG A 130 -62.72 35.43 14.47
C ARG A 130 -61.41 36.21 14.30
N ALA A 131 -61.50 37.40 13.72
CA ALA A 131 -60.38 38.32 13.57
C ALA A 131 -60.08 39.05 14.89
N GLU A 132 -58.94 39.76 14.97
CA GLU A 132 -58.55 40.49 16.18
C GLU A 132 -59.32 41.83 16.32
N ASN A 133 -59.77 42.43 15.20
CA ASN A 133 -60.65 43.60 15.19
C ASN A 133 -61.64 43.57 13.97
N ASP A 134 -62.59 44.50 13.91
CA ASP A 134 -63.60 44.54 12.83
C ASP A 134 -63.05 45.03 11.47
N ALA A 135 -61.96 45.79 11.43
CA ALA A 135 -61.30 46.18 10.18
C ALA A 135 -60.62 44.97 9.52
N ASP A 136 -59.84 44.20 10.29
CA ASP A 136 -59.24 42.93 9.86
C ASP A 136 -60.33 41.97 9.35
N ARG A 137 -61.44 41.82 10.08
CA ARG A 137 -62.59 41.00 9.66
C ARG A 137 -63.09 41.43 8.27
N ASN A 138 -63.31 42.73 8.08
CA ASN A 138 -63.83 43.27 6.83
C ASN A 138 -62.82 43.13 5.67
N GLU A 139 -61.52 43.21 5.95
CA GLU A 139 -60.46 42.98 4.97
C GLU A 139 -60.36 41.52 4.55
N TRP A 140 -60.42 40.59 5.50
CA TRP A 140 -60.46 39.14 5.24
C TRP A 140 -61.70 38.75 4.43
N ILE A 141 -62.88 39.27 4.76
CA ILE A 141 -64.10 39.07 3.98
C ILE A 141 -63.90 39.58 2.54
N ARG A 142 -63.41 40.82 2.37
CA ARG A 142 -63.21 41.43 1.04
C ARG A 142 -62.23 40.63 0.18
N THR A 143 -61.09 40.25 0.74
CA THR A 143 -60.03 39.53 0.02
C THR A 143 -60.48 38.13 -0.38
N LEU A 144 -61.14 37.38 0.52
CA LEU A 144 -61.68 36.06 0.19
C LEU A 144 -62.82 36.13 -0.83
N GLN A 145 -63.70 37.13 -0.74
CA GLN A 145 -64.75 37.34 -1.76
C GLN A 145 -64.14 37.67 -3.12
N GLN A 146 -63.14 38.56 -3.18
CA GLN A 146 -62.48 38.94 -4.42
C GLN A 146 -61.83 37.74 -5.12
N ILE A 147 -60.98 36.96 -4.43
CA ILE A 147 -60.28 35.82 -5.05
C ILE A 147 -61.27 34.72 -5.46
N ALA A 148 -62.35 34.49 -4.70
CA ALA A 148 -63.41 33.56 -5.08
C ALA A 148 -64.15 34.00 -6.35
N GLU A 149 -64.44 35.29 -6.50
CA GLU A 149 -65.15 35.84 -7.67
C GLU A 149 -64.23 35.91 -8.92
N GLU A 150 -62.95 36.23 -8.75
CA GLU A 150 -61.91 36.15 -9.80
C GLU A 150 -61.69 34.72 -10.30
N ARG A 151 -61.87 33.70 -9.45
CA ARG A 151 -61.85 32.28 -9.88
C ARG A 151 -63.16 31.85 -10.55
N LYS A 152 -64.34 32.26 -10.08
CA LYS A 152 -65.62 31.97 -10.76
C LYS A 152 -65.65 32.53 -12.18
N SER A 153 -65.19 33.76 -12.37
CA SER A 153 -65.09 34.40 -13.69
C SER A 153 -64.10 33.69 -14.62
N LYS A 154 -62.92 33.27 -14.12
CA LYS A 154 -61.98 32.43 -14.90
C LYS A 154 -62.54 31.05 -15.26
N THR A 155 -63.40 30.47 -14.42
CA THR A 155 -64.03 29.17 -14.69
C THR A 155 -65.11 29.29 -15.78
N ALA A 156 -65.90 30.36 -15.78
CA ALA A 156 -66.92 30.61 -16.80
C ALA A 156 -66.34 30.82 -18.22
N VAL A 157 -65.11 31.36 -18.33
CA VAL A 157 -64.41 31.52 -19.62
C VAL A 157 -63.92 30.19 -20.18
N ARG A 158 -63.72 29.15 -19.35
CA ARG A 158 -63.27 27.83 -19.78
C ARG A 158 -64.37 26.96 -20.42
N THR A 159 -65.65 27.34 -20.30
CA THR A 159 -66.79 26.52 -20.74
C THR A 159 -67.16 26.67 -22.22
N SER A 160 -66.34 27.34 -23.06
CA SER A 160 -66.64 27.52 -24.51
C SER A 160 -65.90 26.58 -25.47
N MET A 161 -65.02 25.69 -24.98
CA MET A 161 -64.41 24.64 -25.80
C MET A 161 -64.33 23.31 -25.07
N SER A 162 -64.76 22.24 -25.76
CA SER A 162 -64.71 20.82 -25.37
C SER A 162 -65.69 20.34 -24.28
N LEU A 163 -66.84 19.79 -24.71
CA LEU A 163 -67.61 18.85 -23.90
C LEU A 163 -66.96 17.45 -23.97
N ALA A 164 -66.25 17.06 -22.90
CA ALA A 164 -66.06 15.65 -22.52
C ALA A 164 -65.61 15.56 -21.05
N THR A 165 -66.41 14.87 -20.23
CA THR A 165 -66.10 14.43 -18.85
C THR A 165 -65.65 15.49 -17.84
N ASP A 166 -66.60 15.94 -17.01
CA ASP A 166 -66.34 16.69 -15.77
C ASP A 166 -65.54 15.90 -14.73
N SER A 167 -64.37 16.38 -14.36
CA SER A 167 -64.02 16.70 -12.96
C SER A 167 -62.59 17.24 -12.87
N ALA A 168 -62.45 18.53 -12.54
CA ALA A 168 -61.16 19.20 -12.44
C ALA A 168 -60.44 18.85 -11.12
N THR A 169 -59.95 17.62 -11.04
CA THR A 169 -58.81 17.25 -10.20
C THR A 169 -57.66 16.97 -11.16
N GLU A 170 -56.44 17.39 -10.83
CA GLU A 170 -55.26 17.01 -11.61
C GLU A 170 -55.19 15.48 -11.70
N LEU A 171 -54.82 14.94 -12.87
CA LEU A 171 -54.66 13.50 -13.07
C LEU A 171 -53.59 13.01 -12.07
N ALA A 172 -54.03 12.35 -11.01
CA ALA A 172 -53.15 11.90 -9.96
C ALA A 172 -52.29 10.72 -10.46
N ASP A 173 -50.98 10.90 -10.44
CA ASP A 173 -50.01 9.88 -10.84
C ASP A 173 -50.11 8.63 -9.96
N LYS A 174 -50.45 8.81 -8.67
CA LYS A 174 -50.86 7.75 -7.75
C LYS A 174 -51.75 8.29 -6.63
N SER A 175 -52.76 7.53 -6.21
CA SER A 175 -53.56 7.84 -5.01
C SER A 175 -53.94 6.58 -4.23
N GLY A 176 -54.10 6.69 -2.92
CA GLY A 176 -54.40 5.54 -2.04
C GLY A 176 -54.16 5.83 -0.55
N PHE A 177 -54.16 4.79 0.28
CA PHE A 177 -54.02 4.94 1.74
C PHE A 177 -52.61 4.59 2.23
N LEU A 178 -52.01 5.47 3.04
CA LEU A 178 -50.71 5.23 3.68
C LEU A 178 -50.79 5.46 5.19
N GLU A 179 -50.08 4.64 5.97
CA GLU A 179 -49.95 4.84 7.41
C GLU A 179 -48.76 5.77 7.70
N LEU A 180 -49.04 6.97 8.23
CA LEU A 180 -47.99 7.93 8.63
C LEU A 180 -47.58 7.66 10.08
N ARG A 181 -46.29 7.40 10.33
CA ARG A 181 -45.74 7.07 11.66
C ARG A 181 -46.05 8.16 12.68
N GLY A 182 -46.78 7.79 13.74
CA GLY A 182 -47.24 8.71 14.79
C GLY A 182 -48.66 9.27 14.57
N PHE A 183 -49.32 8.95 13.46
CA PHE A 183 -50.76 9.19 13.26
C PHE A 183 -51.56 7.92 13.57
N LYS A 184 -52.71 8.05 14.27
CA LYS A 184 -53.52 6.89 14.72
C LYS A 184 -54.40 6.26 13.64
N HIS A 185 -54.44 6.84 12.44
CA HIS A 185 -55.29 6.40 11.32
C HIS A 185 -54.52 6.60 10.02
N LYS A 186 -54.74 5.71 9.04
CA LYS A 186 -54.23 5.87 7.67
C LYS A 186 -54.71 7.18 7.06
N LEU A 187 -53.82 7.86 6.35
CA LEU A 187 -54.11 9.05 5.56
C LEU A 187 -54.41 8.63 4.12
N PHE A 188 -55.20 9.42 3.41
CA PHE A 188 -55.35 9.28 1.97
C PHE A 188 -54.34 10.22 1.30
N VAL A 189 -53.44 9.67 0.49
CA VAL A 189 -52.29 10.37 -0.12
C VAL A 189 -52.47 10.41 -1.63
N VAL A 190 -52.04 11.50 -2.25
CA VAL A 190 -52.16 11.73 -3.70
C VAL A 190 -50.86 12.36 -4.21
N VAL A 191 -50.21 11.73 -5.19
CA VAL A 191 -49.14 12.33 -6.01
C VAL A 191 -49.79 12.95 -7.23
N ALA A 192 -49.48 14.21 -7.53
CA ALA A 192 -49.93 14.90 -8.74
C ALA A 192 -48.86 15.91 -9.18
N GLY A 193 -48.21 15.65 -10.32
CA GLY A 193 -47.21 16.55 -10.91
C GLY A 193 -46.02 16.79 -9.98
N ASP A 194 -45.80 18.04 -9.56
CA ASP A 194 -44.69 18.45 -8.68
C ASP A 194 -45.00 18.37 -7.18
N LYS A 195 -46.17 17.85 -6.78
CA LYS A 195 -46.69 17.91 -5.41
C LYS A 195 -47.27 16.58 -4.90
N VAL A 196 -47.13 16.37 -3.59
CA VAL A 196 -47.78 15.27 -2.84
C VAL A 196 -48.76 15.85 -1.82
N PHE A 197 -50.04 15.51 -1.94
CA PHE A 197 -51.12 15.98 -1.07
C PHE A 197 -51.49 14.94 -0.01
N LEU A 198 -51.73 15.39 1.22
CA LEU A 198 -52.14 14.55 2.35
C LEU A 198 -53.56 14.90 2.80
N TYR A 199 -54.46 13.92 2.80
CA TYR A 199 -55.86 14.03 3.23
C TYR A 199 -56.15 13.09 4.41
N LYS A 200 -57.15 13.43 5.22
CA LYS A 200 -57.50 12.63 6.40
C LYS A 200 -58.16 11.29 6.06
N ASN A 201 -58.99 11.28 5.01
CA ASN A 201 -59.69 10.11 4.47
C ASN A 201 -60.11 10.41 3.01
N ALA A 202 -60.64 9.41 2.30
CA ALA A 202 -61.09 9.57 0.92
C ALA A 202 -62.27 10.56 0.77
N GLU A 203 -63.10 10.74 1.80
CA GLU A 203 -64.16 11.76 1.82
C GLU A 203 -63.56 13.18 1.84
N ASP A 204 -62.61 13.47 2.75
CA ASP A 204 -61.91 14.77 2.79
C ASP A 204 -61.15 15.03 1.45
N TYR A 205 -60.71 13.99 0.72
CA TYR A 205 -60.17 14.11 -0.65
C TYR A 205 -61.23 14.50 -1.69
N GLN A 206 -62.37 13.80 -1.76
CA GLN A 206 -63.50 14.16 -2.64
C GLN A 206 -64.05 15.57 -2.35
N LEU A 207 -63.92 16.03 -1.12
CA LEU A 207 -64.26 17.39 -0.68
C LEU A 207 -63.16 18.44 -0.95
N GLY A 208 -61.97 18.01 -1.38
CA GLY A 208 -60.79 18.85 -1.59
C GLY A 208 -60.12 19.37 -0.31
N ILE A 209 -60.54 18.93 0.88
CA ILE A 209 -60.10 19.44 2.19
C ILE A 209 -58.83 18.69 2.64
N GLY A 210 -57.67 19.16 2.18
CA GLY A 210 -56.38 18.61 2.57
C GLY A 210 -55.96 18.94 4.01
N ILE A 211 -54.97 18.19 4.49
CA ILE A 211 -54.17 18.54 5.67
C ILE A 211 -53.08 19.52 5.21
N THR A 212 -52.25 19.08 4.26
CA THR A 212 -51.17 19.87 3.65
C THR A 212 -50.75 19.26 2.31
N TYR A 213 -49.92 19.98 1.54
CA TYR A 213 -49.16 19.42 0.43
C TYR A 213 -47.65 19.53 0.71
N ILE A 214 -46.86 18.76 -0.02
CA ILE A 214 -45.40 18.73 -0.01
C ILE A 214 -44.93 19.00 -1.44
N GLU A 215 -44.03 19.96 -1.63
CA GLU A 215 -43.41 20.22 -2.93
C GLU A 215 -42.22 19.28 -3.14
N MET A 216 -42.16 18.64 -4.32
CA MET A 216 -41.22 17.55 -4.57
C MET A 216 -39.88 18.04 -5.13
N ASN A 217 -39.79 19.31 -5.53
CA ASN A 217 -38.52 20.01 -5.81
C ASN A 217 -37.55 20.05 -4.60
N VAL A 218 -38.07 19.89 -3.37
CA VAL A 218 -37.31 19.80 -2.11
C VAL A 218 -37.45 18.43 -1.43
N GLY A 219 -38.07 17.46 -2.10
CA GLY A 219 -38.31 16.11 -1.59
C GLY A 219 -37.16 15.14 -1.89
N ASN A 220 -36.92 14.20 -0.98
CA ASN A 220 -36.04 13.05 -1.18
C ASN A 220 -36.67 11.81 -0.54
N VAL A 221 -36.87 10.74 -1.31
CA VAL A 221 -37.49 9.49 -0.84
C VAL A 221 -36.41 8.48 -0.48
N LYS A 222 -36.55 7.82 0.68
CA LYS A 222 -35.65 6.75 1.11
C LYS A 222 -36.44 5.57 1.63
N GLU A 223 -36.07 4.36 1.22
CA GLU A 223 -36.61 3.13 1.80
C GLU A 223 -36.01 2.88 3.19
N VAL A 224 -36.82 2.39 4.12
CA VAL A 224 -36.45 2.23 5.55
C VAL A 224 -36.60 0.78 6.01
N ASP A 225 -37.72 0.14 5.66
CA ASP A 225 -37.97 -1.29 5.94
C ASP A 225 -38.82 -1.92 4.82
N ARG A 226 -39.18 -3.21 4.95
CA ARG A 226 -39.91 -3.96 3.91
C ARG A 226 -41.25 -3.34 3.48
N ARG A 227 -41.86 -2.47 4.29
CA ARG A 227 -43.11 -1.76 3.94
C ARG A 227 -43.04 -0.25 4.17
N GLY A 228 -41.98 0.24 4.80
CA GLY A 228 -41.81 1.63 5.21
C GLY A 228 -40.81 2.44 4.37
N PHE A 229 -41.17 3.68 4.06
CA PHE A 229 -40.33 4.65 3.36
C PHE A 229 -40.48 6.07 3.96
N ASP A 230 -39.41 6.84 3.93
CA ASP A 230 -39.32 8.21 4.43
C ASP A 230 -39.27 9.22 3.27
N LEU A 231 -40.27 10.10 3.18
CA LEU A 231 -40.17 11.32 2.38
C LEU A 231 -39.52 12.43 3.24
N THR A 232 -38.26 12.70 2.97
CA THR A 232 -37.45 13.72 3.64
C THR A 232 -37.55 15.05 2.91
N THR A 233 -37.81 16.11 3.66
CA THR A 233 -37.70 17.52 3.21
C THR A 233 -36.72 18.26 4.13
N PRO A 234 -36.19 19.45 3.77
CA PRO A 234 -35.33 20.24 4.65
C PRO A 234 -35.96 20.62 6.00
N TYR A 235 -37.30 20.54 6.10
CA TYR A 235 -38.07 21.00 7.26
C TYR A 235 -38.65 19.85 8.09
N ARG A 236 -38.89 18.67 7.49
CA ARG A 236 -39.57 17.54 8.13
C ARG A 236 -39.35 16.23 7.37
N ILE A 237 -39.29 15.12 8.11
CA ILE A 237 -39.37 13.75 7.56
C ILE A 237 -40.80 13.23 7.74
N PHE A 238 -41.37 12.63 6.69
CA PHE A 238 -42.65 11.97 6.67
C PHE A 238 -42.45 10.47 6.46
N SER A 239 -42.51 9.69 7.54
CA SER A 239 -42.35 8.23 7.52
C SER A 239 -43.67 7.53 7.22
N PHE A 240 -43.81 6.97 6.02
CA PHE A 240 -44.99 6.23 5.58
C PHE A 240 -44.76 4.71 5.67
N SER A 241 -45.84 3.96 5.86
CA SER A 241 -45.89 2.50 5.65
C SER A 241 -47.05 2.17 4.70
N ALA A 242 -46.76 1.34 3.70
CA ALA A 242 -47.73 0.72 2.81
C ALA A 242 -48.23 -0.61 3.40
N ASP A 243 -49.28 -1.22 2.81
CA ASP A 243 -49.79 -2.51 3.28
C ASP A 243 -48.94 -3.69 2.81
N SER A 244 -48.29 -3.56 1.64
CA SER A 244 -47.40 -4.55 1.05
C SER A 244 -46.08 -3.97 0.52
N GLU A 245 -45.10 -4.84 0.28
CA GLU A 245 -43.79 -4.49 -0.29
C GLU A 245 -43.91 -3.99 -1.75
N GLN A 246 -44.76 -4.63 -2.56
CA GLN A 246 -45.08 -4.18 -3.92
C GLN A 246 -45.71 -2.78 -3.92
N GLU A 247 -46.68 -2.52 -3.03
CA GLU A 247 -47.32 -1.20 -2.94
C GLU A 247 -46.30 -0.12 -2.53
N LYS A 248 -45.37 -0.44 -1.61
CA LYS A 248 -44.25 0.44 -1.23
C LYS A 248 -43.39 0.79 -2.45
N GLU A 249 -43.06 -0.17 -3.31
CA GLU A 249 -42.27 0.08 -4.54
C GLU A 249 -42.99 1.04 -5.49
N GLU A 250 -44.27 0.81 -5.76
CA GLU A 250 -45.07 1.69 -6.62
C GLU A 250 -45.22 3.11 -6.05
N TRP A 251 -45.29 3.28 -4.72
CA TRP A 251 -45.31 4.60 -4.08
C TRP A 251 -43.96 5.32 -4.15
N VAL A 252 -42.86 4.59 -3.96
CA VAL A 252 -41.50 5.14 -4.07
C VAL A 252 -41.22 5.58 -5.52
N GLU A 253 -41.60 4.78 -6.51
CA GLU A 253 -41.45 5.11 -7.93
C GLU A 253 -42.21 6.39 -8.31
N ALA A 254 -43.51 6.46 -7.98
CA ALA A 254 -44.34 7.63 -8.29
C ALA A 254 -43.81 8.93 -7.65
N MET A 255 -43.40 8.88 -6.37
CA MET A 255 -42.81 10.04 -5.70
C MET A 255 -41.43 10.41 -6.28
N GLN A 256 -40.62 9.43 -6.70
CA GLN A 256 -39.31 9.68 -7.31
C GLN A 256 -39.41 10.25 -8.73
N GLN A 257 -40.46 9.89 -9.48
CA GLN A 257 -40.81 10.52 -10.76
C GLN A 257 -41.22 11.98 -10.55
N SER A 258 -42.14 12.25 -9.61
CA SER A 258 -42.58 13.60 -9.25
C SER A 258 -41.43 14.54 -8.87
N ILE A 259 -40.45 14.05 -8.08
CA ILE A 259 -39.20 14.79 -7.79
C ILE A 259 -38.40 15.10 -9.07
N THR A 260 -38.34 14.16 -10.01
CA THR A 260 -37.56 14.32 -11.25
C THR A 260 -38.18 15.36 -12.19
N GLU A 261 -39.50 15.37 -12.31
CA GLU A 261 -40.24 16.33 -13.14
C GLU A 261 -40.10 17.76 -12.58
N ALA A 262 -40.27 17.92 -11.27
CA ALA A 262 -40.14 19.19 -10.54
C ALA A 262 -38.73 19.84 -10.63
N LEU A 263 -37.71 19.10 -11.07
CA LEU A 263 -36.32 19.57 -11.18
C LEU A 263 -35.85 19.79 -12.63
N SER A 264 -36.69 19.57 -13.64
CA SER A 264 -36.26 19.49 -15.05
C SER A 264 -36.55 20.75 -15.88
N ASN A 265 -35.56 21.23 -16.66
CA ASN A 265 -35.71 22.26 -17.69
C ASN A 265 -34.99 21.82 -18.98
N SER A 266 -35.67 21.79 -20.14
CA SER A 266 -35.13 21.19 -21.37
C SER A 266 -34.34 22.14 -22.29
N GLU A 267 -34.26 23.44 -22.02
CA GLU A 267 -33.72 24.46 -22.94
C GLU A 267 -32.30 24.14 -23.49
N VAL A 268 -31.36 23.80 -22.61
CA VAL A 268 -29.97 23.47 -23.00
C VAL A 268 -29.89 22.17 -23.79
N ALA A 269 -30.72 21.19 -23.44
CA ALA A 269 -30.74 19.89 -24.12
C ALA A 269 -31.15 20.04 -25.59
N GLU A 270 -32.20 20.82 -25.88
CA GLU A 270 -32.63 21.08 -27.26
C GLU A 270 -31.56 21.83 -28.07
N ARG A 271 -30.83 22.80 -27.46
CA ARG A 271 -29.72 23.50 -28.12
C ARG A 271 -28.55 22.58 -28.49
N ILE A 272 -28.23 21.59 -27.66
CA ILE A 272 -27.12 20.64 -27.92
C ILE A 272 -27.57 19.51 -28.87
N TRP A 273 -28.84 19.08 -28.81
CA TRP A 273 -29.46 18.14 -29.75
C TRP A 273 -29.77 18.75 -31.13
N ALA A 274 -29.55 20.05 -31.34
CA ALA A 274 -29.56 20.67 -32.66
C ALA A 274 -28.55 19.99 -33.60
N VAL A 275 -27.40 19.55 -33.08
CA VAL A 275 -26.41 18.75 -33.80
C VAL A 275 -26.83 17.27 -33.80
N GLU A 276 -26.91 16.67 -34.99
CA GLU A 276 -27.45 15.32 -35.15
C GLU A 276 -26.65 14.23 -34.41
N SER A 277 -25.32 14.30 -34.40
CA SER A 277 -24.46 13.36 -33.65
C SER A 277 -24.70 13.39 -32.13
N ASN A 278 -25.18 14.51 -31.60
CA ASN A 278 -25.44 14.69 -30.17
C ASN A 278 -26.82 14.15 -29.76
N ARG A 279 -27.68 13.76 -30.73
CA ARG A 279 -28.99 13.13 -30.48
C ARG A 279 -28.89 11.67 -30.04
N PHE A 280 -27.70 11.09 -30.10
CA PHE A 280 -27.42 9.71 -29.69
C PHE A 280 -26.27 9.69 -28.69
N CYS A 281 -26.37 8.85 -27.67
CA CYS A 281 -25.34 8.69 -26.64
C CYS A 281 -23.99 8.29 -27.27
N ALA A 282 -22.92 9.01 -26.93
CA ALA A 282 -21.58 8.83 -27.48
C ALA A 282 -20.99 7.41 -27.29
N ASP A 283 -21.51 6.63 -26.34
CA ASP A 283 -20.97 5.30 -26.00
C ASP A 283 -21.86 4.15 -26.48
N CYS A 284 -23.18 4.28 -26.34
CA CYS A 284 -24.12 3.17 -26.55
C CYS A 284 -25.25 3.48 -27.54
N GLY A 285 -25.21 4.62 -28.25
CA GLY A 285 -26.20 4.97 -29.27
C GLY A 285 -27.62 5.25 -28.77
N SER A 286 -27.88 5.22 -27.46
CA SER A 286 -29.20 5.51 -26.89
C SER A 286 -29.70 6.91 -27.31
N PRO A 287 -30.93 7.05 -27.83
CA PRO A 287 -31.43 8.33 -28.32
C PRO A 287 -31.68 9.36 -27.20
N LYS A 288 -31.66 10.64 -27.57
CA LYS A 288 -31.89 11.83 -26.74
C LYS A 288 -31.16 11.81 -25.38
N PRO A 289 -29.81 11.70 -25.38
CA PRO A 289 -29.01 11.69 -24.15
C PRO A 289 -29.16 13.00 -23.35
N ASP A 290 -29.49 12.88 -22.06
CA ASP A 290 -29.85 13.98 -21.14
C ASP A 290 -28.68 14.46 -20.24
N TRP A 291 -27.49 13.89 -20.40
CA TRP A 291 -26.26 14.22 -19.66
C TRP A 291 -25.10 14.45 -20.62
N ALA A 292 -24.01 15.05 -20.11
CA ALA A 292 -22.78 15.23 -20.85
C ALA A 292 -21.55 15.15 -19.93
N SER A 293 -20.38 14.85 -20.50
CA SER A 293 -19.08 15.00 -19.85
C SER A 293 -18.36 16.22 -20.44
N ILE A 294 -18.21 17.26 -19.63
CA ILE A 294 -17.80 18.59 -20.11
C ILE A 294 -16.32 18.69 -20.51
N ASN A 295 -15.45 17.86 -19.93
CA ASN A 295 -14.03 17.84 -20.27
C ASN A 295 -13.70 16.93 -21.46
N LEU A 296 -14.52 15.89 -21.68
CA LEU A 296 -14.40 14.97 -22.82
C LEU A 296 -15.21 15.45 -24.05
N CYS A 297 -16.07 16.45 -23.89
CA CYS A 297 -17.00 17.00 -24.89
C CYS A 297 -17.97 15.96 -25.50
N VAL A 298 -18.44 15.01 -24.69
CA VAL A 298 -19.40 13.96 -25.12
C VAL A 298 -20.75 14.07 -24.41
N VAL A 299 -21.83 13.78 -25.14
CA VAL A 299 -23.24 13.75 -24.69
C VAL A 299 -23.68 12.30 -24.54
N ILE A 300 -24.17 11.94 -23.36
CA ILE A 300 -24.35 10.56 -22.87
C ILE A 300 -25.69 10.38 -22.17
N CYS A 301 -26.28 9.18 -22.25
CA CYS A 301 -27.57 8.91 -21.60
C CYS A 301 -27.41 8.70 -20.08
N LYS A 302 -28.48 8.93 -19.29
CA LYS A 302 -28.54 8.70 -17.83
C LYS A 302 -27.85 7.40 -17.35
N ARG A 303 -27.98 6.29 -18.10
CA ARG A 303 -27.33 5.00 -17.78
C ARG A 303 -25.81 5.05 -17.94
N CYS A 304 -25.27 5.62 -19.02
CA CYS A 304 -23.82 5.83 -19.16
C CYS A 304 -23.31 6.89 -18.17
N ALA A 305 -24.07 7.96 -17.95
CA ALA A 305 -23.74 9.00 -16.97
C ALA A 305 -23.58 8.46 -15.54
N GLY A 306 -24.31 7.41 -15.17
CA GLY A 306 -24.10 6.65 -13.94
C GLY A 306 -22.70 6.04 -13.86
N GLU A 307 -22.32 5.26 -14.86
CA GLU A 307 -21.01 4.60 -14.93
C GLU A 307 -19.84 5.58 -15.07
N HIS A 308 -20.00 6.67 -15.85
CA HIS A 308 -19.01 7.75 -15.94
C HIS A 308 -18.69 8.35 -14.55
N ARG A 309 -19.69 8.59 -13.69
CA ARG A 309 -19.42 9.06 -12.32
C ARG A 309 -18.55 8.08 -11.52
N GLY A 310 -18.65 6.79 -11.81
CA GLY A 310 -17.83 5.73 -11.22
C GLY A 310 -16.37 5.72 -11.67
N LEU A 311 -16.00 6.41 -12.76
CA LEU A 311 -14.60 6.58 -13.19
C LEU A 311 -13.85 7.65 -12.38
N GLY A 312 -14.58 8.63 -11.83
CA GLY A 312 -14.03 9.74 -11.04
C GLY A 312 -13.86 11.06 -11.83
N PRO A 313 -13.86 12.21 -11.12
CA PRO A 313 -13.87 13.54 -11.73
C PRO A 313 -12.55 13.96 -12.40
N GLY A 314 -11.44 13.25 -12.14
CA GLY A 314 -10.17 13.43 -12.86
C GLY A 314 -10.21 12.90 -14.30
N ILE A 315 -11.13 11.97 -14.60
CA ILE A 315 -11.27 11.39 -15.95
C ILE A 315 -12.47 12.01 -16.67
N THR A 316 -13.62 12.10 -15.99
CA THR A 316 -14.88 12.52 -16.63
C THR A 316 -15.74 13.41 -15.73
N LYS A 317 -16.08 14.61 -16.21
CA LYS A 317 -16.80 15.65 -15.47
C LYS A 317 -18.26 15.69 -15.92
N VAL A 318 -19.07 14.79 -15.37
CA VAL A 318 -20.48 14.60 -15.75
C VAL A 318 -21.39 15.73 -15.25
N ARG A 319 -22.25 16.25 -16.12
CA ARG A 319 -23.28 17.27 -15.84
C ARG A 319 -24.61 16.96 -16.53
N SER A 320 -25.71 17.37 -15.92
CA SER A 320 -27.07 17.24 -16.45
C SER A 320 -27.35 18.36 -17.45
N LEU A 321 -27.87 18.02 -18.62
CA LEU A 321 -28.40 19.02 -19.56
C LEU A 321 -29.69 19.67 -19.04
N LYS A 322 -30.40 19.00 -18.13
CA LYS A 322 -31.73 19.43 -17.66
C LYS A 322 -31.79 20.04 -16.27
N MET A 323 -30.75 19.84 -15.45
CA MET A 323 -30.74 20.24 -14.03
C MET A 323 -29.60 21.22 -13.68
N ASP A 324 -28.44 21.13 -14.33
CA ASP A 324 -27.23 21.88 -13.94
C ASP A 324 -27.11 23.26 -14.60
N ARG A 325 -28.18 24.09 -14.58
CA ARG A 325 -28.25 25.36 -15.33
C ARG A 325 -27.05 26.30 -15.17
N LYS A 326 -26.42 26.33 -13.98
CA LYS A 326 -25.27 27.21 -13.69
C LYS A 326 -23.96 26.80 -14.37
N VAL A 327 -23.87 25.59 -14.92
CA VAL A 327 -22.64 25.06 -15.52
C VAL A 327 -22.61 25.28 -17.04
N TRP A 328 -23.78 25.44 -17.67
CA TRP A 328 -23.92 25.61 -19.11
C TRP A 328 -23.80 27.09 -19.50
N THR A 329 -22.56 27.54 -19.70
CA THR A 329 -22.22 28.84 -20.32
C THR A 329 -22.49 28.82 -21.83
N GLU A 330 -22.56 29.99 -22.45
CA GLU A 330 -22.75 30.10 -23.90
C GLU A 330 -21.56 29.52 -24.66
N GLU A 331 -20.35 29.74 -24.17
CA GLU A 331 -19.09 29.18 -24.67
C GLU A 331 -19.06 27.65 -24.60
N LEU A 332 -19.55 27.05 -23.50
CA LEU A 332 -19.61 25.59 -23.35
C LEU A 332 -20.69 24.98 -24.27
N ILE A 333 -21.82 25.66 -24.46
CA ILE A 333 -22.84 25.24 -25.44
C ILE A 333 -22.26 25.33 -26.86
N GLU A 334 -21.57 26.42 -27.21
CA GLU A 334 -20.88 26.59 -28.50
C GLU A 334 -19.82 25.50 -28.72
N LEU A 335 -19.05 25.15 -27.70
CA LEU A 335 -18.06 24.05 -27.74
C LEU A 335 -18.72 22.71 -28.07
N PHE A 336 -19.84 22.37 -27.41
CA PHE A 336 -20.59 21.14 -27.70
C PHE A 336 -21.31 21.14 -29.06
N GLN A 337 -21.60 22.32 -29.61
CA GLN A 337 -22.18 22.47 -30.96
C GLN A 337 -21.12 22.34 -32.07
N ARG A 338 -19.90 22.84 -31.87
CA ARG A 338 -18.81 22.75 -32.85
C ARG A 338 -18.02 21.45 -32.79
N PHE A 339 -17.85 20.87 -31.60
CA PHE A 339 -17.04 19.68 -31.36
C PHE A 339 -17.92 18.42 -31.26
N GLY A 340 -18.63 18.30 -30.13
CA GLY A 340 -19.65 17.27 -29.90
C GLY A 340 -19.19 15.82 -30.07
N ASN A 341 -20.18 14.93 -30.15
CA ASN A 341 -19.95 13.48 -30.17
C ASN A 341 -19.17 12.98 -31.38
N ILE A 342 -19.27 13.64 -32.53
CA ILE A 342 -18.62 13.18 -33.76
C ILE A 342 -17.10 13.38 -33.70
N MET A 343 -16.62 14.58 -33.37
CA MET A 343 -15.18 14.85 -33.24
C MET A 343 -14.61 14.09 -32.04
N ALA A 344 -15.32 14.06 -30.91
CA ALA A 344 -14.89 13.31 -29.74
C ALA A 344 -14.75 11.81 -30.03
N ASN A 345 -15.66 11.19 -30.78
CA ASN A 345 -15.54 9.77 -31.12
C ASN A 345 -14.55 9.49 -32.26
N GLN A 346 -14.22 10.45 -33.13
CA GLN A 346 -13.09 10.32 -34.07
C GLN A 346 -11.76 10.14 -33.33
N PHE A 347 -11.61 10.73 -32.14
CA PHE A 347 -10.50 10.42 -31.24
C PHE A 347 -10.81 9.19 -30.38
N TRP A 348 -11.76 9.26 -29.45
CA TRP A 348 -12.00 8.26 -28.38
C TRP A 348 -12.53 6.91 -28.85
N ALA A 349 -13.11 6.82 -30.05
CA ALA A 349 -13.71 5.61 -30.59
C ALA A 349 -13.13 5.22 -31.96
N ALA A 350 -11.98 5.79 -32.34
CA ALA A 350 -11.32 5.56 -33.63
C ALA A 350 -11.16 4.08 -33.96
N ASN A 351 -10.81 3.28 -32.95
CA ASN A 351 -10.41 1.88 -33.08
C ASN A 351 -11.32 0.92 -32.29
N VAL A 352 -12.60 1.26 -32.05
CA VAL A 352 -13.53 0.36 -31.35
C VAL A 352 -13.91 -0.84 -32.23
N PRO A 353 -13.60 -2.09 -31.85
CA PRO A 353 -14.04 -3.26 -32.60
C PRO A 353 -15.57 -3.45 -32.49
N PRO A 354 -16.26 -3.92 -33.55
CA PRO A 354 -17.69 -4.21 -33.49
C PRO A 354 -18.10 -5.21 -32.39
N SER A 355 -17.18 -6.07 -31.93
CA SER A 355 -17.37 -7.01 -30.82
C SER A 355 -17.38 -6.38 -29.43
N GLU A 356 -16.85 -5.16 -29.28
CA GLU A 356 -16.76 -4.43 -28.00
C GLU A 356 -17.70 -3.22 -27.95
N ALA A 357 -18.32 -2.86 -29.09
CA ALA A 357 -19.30 -1.80 -29.18
C ALA A 357 -20.57 -2.14 -28.37
N ILE A 358 -20.88 -1.32 -27.36
CA ILE A 358 -22.06 -1.49 -26.52
C ILE A 358 -23.32 -0.87 -27.14
N SER A 359 -24.48 -1.36 -26.74
CA SER A 359 -25.80 -0.98 -27.27
C SER A 359 -26.71 -0.36 -26.19
N PRO A 360 -27.90 0.18 -26.54
CA PRO A 360 -28.83 0.71 -25.56
C PRO A 360 -29.32 -0.36 -24.56
N THR A 361 -29.34 -1.63 -24.93
CA THR A 361 -29.77 -2.74 -24.07
C THR A 361 -28.65 -3.27 -23.17
N SER A 362 -27.37 -3.09 -23.52
CA SER A 362 -26.19 -3.54 -22.78
C SER A 362 -26.25 -3.27 -21.26
N GLY A 363 -25.71 -4.22 -20.48
CA GLY A 363 -25.79 -4.23 -19.01
C GLY A 363 -24.90 -3.19 -18.34
N SER A 364 -25.11 -2.90 -17.04
CA SER A 364 -24.31 -1.91 -16.30
C SER A 364 -22.83 -2.29 -16.21
N GLN A 365 -22.52 -3.57 -15.95
CA GLN A 365 -21.13 -4.05 -15.88
C GLN A 365 -20.41 -3.98 -17.24
N GLU A 366 -21.12 -4.30 -18.32
CA GLU A 366 -20.63 -4.23 -19.70
C GLU A 366 -20.34 -2.78 -20.11
N ARG A 367 -21.28 -1.86 -19.82
CA ARG A 367 -21.08 -0.41 -19.96
C ARG A 367 -19.86 0.07 -19.17
N ARG A 368 -19.72 -0.35 -17.91
CA ARG A 368 -18.58 0.03 -17.06
C ARG A 368 -17.25 -0.37 -17.67
N ARG A 369 -17.11 -1.61 -18.16
CA ARG A 369 -15.89 -2.08 -18.84
C ARG A 369 -15.58 -1.26 -20.08
N PHE A 370 -16.57 -1.06 -20.96
CA PHE A 370 -16.39 -0.26 -22.18
C PHE A 370 -15.96 1.18 -21.88
N LEU A 371 -16.56 1.83 -20.87
CA LEU A 371 -16.23 3.20 -20.46
C LEU A 371 -14.84 3.31 -19.82
N ILE A 372 -14.40 2.31 -19.03
CA ILE A 372 -13.03 2.24 -18.50
C ILE A 372 -12.04 2.16 -19.68
N ALA A 373 -12.21 1.19 -20.58
CA ALA A 373 -11.34 1.01 -21.73
C ALA A 373 -11.31 2.24 -22.66
N LYS A 374 -12.47 2.86 -22.89
CA LYS A 374 -12.59 4.03 -23.76
C LYS A 374 -11.93 5.28 -23.17
N TYR A 375 -12.17 5.61 -21.90
CA TYR A 375 -11.83 6.93 -21.34
C TYR A 375 -10.76 6.93 -20.23
N ARG A 376 -10.63 5.85 -19.45
CA ARG A 376 -9.55 5.73 -18.45
C ARG A 376 -8.26 5.28 -19.12
N GLU A 377 -8.33 4.13 -19.80
CA GLU A 377 -7.19 3.52 -20.49
C GLU A 377 -6.87 4.24 -21.80
N GLY A 378 -7.88 4.81 -22.47
CA GLY A 378 -7.74 5.38 -23.81
C GLY A 378 -7.48 4.33 -24.88
N LYS A 379 -7.86 3.06 -24.65
CA LYS A 379 -7.54 1.89 -25.48
C LYS A 379 -7.88 2.07 -26.97
N TYR A 380 -9.04 2.65 -27.26
CA TYR A 380 -9.54 2.84 -28.63
C TYR A 380 -9.14 4.18 -29.26
N ARG A 381 -8.32 5.00 -28.58
CA ARG A 381 -8.02 6.36 -29.03
C ARG A 381 -7.20 6.38 -30.32
N HIS A 382 -7.28 7.48 -31.06
CA HIS A 382 -6.31 7.79 -32.10
C HIS A 382 -5.02 8.35 -31.47
N TYR A 383 -3.91 7.63 -31.58
CA TYR A 383 -2.63 8.08 -31.01
C TYR A 383 -1.98 9.16 -31.87
N HIS A 384 -1.57 10.27 -31.25
CA HIS A 384 -0.83 11.33 -31.93
C HIS A 384 0.58 10.86 -32.34
N PRO A 385 1.15 11.25 -33.51
CA PRO A 385 2.48 10.81 -33.94
C PRO A 385 3.64 11.13 -32.98
N LEU A 386 3.48 12.14 -32.12
CA LEU A 386 4.46 12.53 -31.10
C LEU A 386 4.30 11.77 -29.76
N PHE A 387 3.40 10.79 -29.68
CA PHE A 387 3.15 10.01 -28.46
C PHE A 387 4.43 9.34 -27.93
N GLY A 388 4.75 9.59 -26.66
CA GLY A 388 5.98 9.13 -26.02
C GLY A 388 7.11 10.17 -25.96
N ASN A 389 7.01 11.31 -26.68
CA ASN A 389 7.94 12.42 -26.56
C ASN A 389 7.27 13.65 -25.89
N GLN A 390 7.43 13.78 -24.58
CA GLN A 390 6.77 14.83 -23.78
C GLN A 390 7.11 16.25 -24.25
N GLU A 391 8.38 16.52 -24.57
CA GLU A 391 8.82 17.87 -24.93
C GLU A 391 8.23 18.31 -26.28
N GLU A 392 8.12 17.39 -27.24
CA GLU A 392 7.49 17.67 -28.54
C GLU A 392 5.97 17.78 -28.44
N LEU A 393 5.33 16.97 -27.60
CA LEU A 393 3.89 17.08 -27.29
C LEU A 393 3.55 18.43 -26.64
N ASP A 394 4.32 18.85 -25.64
CA ASP A 394 4.11 20.12 -24.94
C ASP A 394 4.34 21.31 -25.88
N ARG A 395 5.37 21.25 -26.74
CA ARG A 395 5.64 22.28 -27.77
C ARG A 395 4.54 22.33 -28.84
N ALA A 396 4.04 21.17 -29.28
CA ALA A 396 2.92 21.09 -30.22
C ALA A 396 1.62 21.63 -29.61
N LEU A 397 1.37 21.38 -28.31
CA LEU A 397 0.21 21.94 -27.59
C LEU A 397 0.27 23.47 -27.58
N CYS A 398 1.43 24.06 -27.25
CA CYS A 398 1.62 25.51 -27.29
C CYS A 398 1.35 26.12 -28.67
N ALA A 399 1.65 25.40 -29.76
CA ALA A 399 1.28 25.81 -31.11
C ALA A 399 -0.23 25.67 -31.38
N ALA A 400 -0.81 24.50 -31.08
CA ALA A 400 -2.22 24.18 -31.37
C ALA A 400 -3.19 25.17 -30.71
N VAL A 401 -2.94 25.56 -29.45
CA VAL A 401 -3.83 26.47 -28.69
C VAL A 401 -3.86 27.91 -29.21
N THR A 402 -2.95 28.31 -30.11
CA THR A 402 -3.06 29.60 -30.84
C THR A 402 -4.11 29.55 -31.95
N THR A 403 -4.49 28.35 -32.38
CA THR A 403 -5.40 28.08 -33.50
C THR A 403 -6.80 27.71 -33.02
N SER A 404 -7.75 27.64 -33.94
CA SER A 404 -9.10 27.14 -33.65
C SER A 404 -9.22 25.61 -33.70
N ASP A 405 -8.12 24.86 -33.87
CA ASP A 405 -8.16 23.40 -33.96
C ASP A 405 -8.29 22.74 -32.59
N LEU A 406 -9.53 22.44 -32.21
CA LEU A 406 -9.87 21.75 -30.97
C LEU A 406 -9.58 20.24 -31.05
N ALA A 407 -9.49 19.66 -32.26
CA ALA A 407 -9.24 18.23 -32.43
C ALA A 407 -7.77 17.90 -32.21
N GLU A 408 -6.88 18.74 -32.73
CA GLU A 408 -5.44 18.69 -32.45
C GLU A 408 -5.16 18.91 -30.94
N THR A 409 -5.77 19.94 -30.32
CA THR A 409 -5.66 20.14 -28.87
C THR A 409 -6.19 18.92 -28.09
N GLN A 410 -7.30 18.29 -28.50
CA GLN A 410 -7.78 17.07 -27.86
C GLN A 410 -6.76 15.93 -27.98
N ALA A 411 -6.23 15.69 -29.18
CA ALA A 411 -5.27 14.62 -29.43
C ALA A 411 -4.00 14.80 -28.58
N LEU A 412 -3.45 16.01 -28.53
CA LEU A 412 -2.24 16.32 -27.77
C LEU A 412 -2.43 16.14 -26.25
N LEU A 413 -3.50 16.72 -25.67
CA LEU A 413 -3.78 16.60 -24.24
C LEU A 413 -3.98 15.14 -23.81
N PHE A 414 -4.83 14.40 -24.51
CA PHE A 414 -5.11 13.00 -24.17
C PHE A 414 -4.07 12.01 -24.72
N CYS A 415 -2.98 12.50 -25.33
CA CYS A 415 -1.74 11.76 -25.59
C CYS A 415 -0.62 12.08 -24.60
N GLY A 416 -0.82 13.02 -23.66
CA GLY A 416 0.10 13.28 -22.54
C GLY A 416 0.61 14.72 -22.42
N ALA A 417 0.29 15.62 -23.35
CA ALA A 417 0.72 17.02 -23.26
C ALA A 417 0.16 17.70 -21.99
N SER A 418 1.01 18.43 -21.27
CA SER A 418 0.66 19.07 -20.01
C SER A 418 -0.12 20.36 -20.24
N VAL A 419 -1.34 20.45 -19.69
CA VAL A 419 -2.17 21.68 -19.70
C VAL A 419 -1.45 22.89 -19.06
N THR A 420 -0.40 22.63 -18.28
CA THR A 420 0.44 23.65 -17.62
C THR A 420 1.92 23.52 -18.01
N CYS A 421 2.24 23.08 -19.24
CA CYS A 421 3.62 23.12 -19.73
C CYS A 421 4.15 24.57 -19.80
N ASP A 422 5.48 24.72 -19.73
CA ASP A 422 6.13 25.99 -20.00
C ASP A 422 6.09 26.26 -21.51
N THR A 423 5.67 27.47 -21.88
CA THR A 423 5.56 27.92 -23.27
C THR A 423 6.86 28.52 -23.80
N GLY A 424 7.84 28.77 -22.91
CA GLY A 424 9.06 29.52 -23.22
C GLY A 424 8.85 31.04 -23.33
N ASP A 425 7.63 31.55 -23.09
CA ASP A 425 7.29 32.97 -23.14
C ASP A 425 6.97 33.50 -21.73
N PRO A 426 7.83 34.36 -21.13
CA PRO A 426 7.61 34.93 -19.80
C PRO A 426 6.32 35.75 -19.66
N GLN A 427 5.72 36.24 -20.75
CA GLN A 427 4.44 36.96 -20.73
C GLN A 427 3.22 36.03 -20.80
N CYS A 428 3.39 34.78 -21.23
CA CYS A 428 2.32 33.80 -21.39
C CYS A 428 2.77 32.41 -20.91
N PRO A 429 3.11 32.22 -19.62
CA PRO A 429 3.84 31.05 -19.12
C PRO A 429 3.02 29.74 -19.07
N THR A 430 1.81 29.71 -19.65
CA THR A 430 0.98 28.50 -19.76
C THR A 430 0.18 28.50 -21.08
N PRO A 431 -0.19 27.34 -21.63
CA PRO A 431 -1.06 27.23 -22.82
C PRO A 431 -2.36 28.04 -22.71
N LEU A 432 -2.94 28.13 -21.51
CA LEU A 432 -4.17 28.90 -21.27
C LEU A 432 -3.96 30.41 -21.49
N ALA A 433 -2.88 30.99 -20.97
CA ALA A 433 -2.54 32.40 -21.19
C ALA A 433 -2.19 32.67 -22.67
N LEU A 434 -1.61 31.69 -23.35
CA LEU A 434 -1.24 31.77 -24.75
C LEU A 434 -2.48 31.69 -25.67
N ALA A 435 -3.49 30.89 -25.33
CA ALA A 435 -4.81 30.88 -25.95
C ALA A 435 -5.57 32.19 -25.72
N GLU A 436 -5.51 32.75 -24.50
CA GLU A 436 -6.11 34.04 -24.15
C GLU A 436 -5.54 35.19 -24.98
N ARG A 437 -4.20 35.30 -25.05
CA ARG A 437 -3.52 36.27 -25.93
C ARG A 437 -3.89 36.11 -27.40
N SER A 438 -4.17 34.89 -27.84
CA SER A 438 -4.57 34.56 -29.22
C SER A 438 -6.08 34.72 -29.47
N GLY A 439 -6.88 35.10 -28.47
CA GLY A 439 -8.33 35.28 -28.57
C GLY A 439 -9.13 33.98 -28.73
N GLN A 440 -8.52 32.82 -28.47
CA GLN A 440 -9.13 31.50 -28.72
C GLN A 440 -10.07 31.06 -27.60
N ARG A 441 -11.22 31.73 -27.46
CA ARG A 441 -12.23 31.51 -26.40
C ARG A 441 -12.58 30.03 -26.16
N LEU A 442 -12.75 29.25 -27.23
CA LEU A 442 -13.13 27.83 -27.13
C LEU A 442 -11.95 26.93 -26.69
N GLN A 443 -10.71 27.26 -27.08
CA GLN A 443 -9.52 26.57 -26.56
C GLN A 443 -9.38 26.85 -25.05
N MET A 444 -9.62 28.09 -24.61
CA MET A 444 -9.60 28.45 -23.19
C MET A 444 -10.62 27.64 -22.38
N GLU A 445 -11.88 27.57 -22.84
CA GLU A 445 -12.94 26.78 -22.19
C GLU A 445 -12.56 25.29 -22.09
N PHE A 446 -12.04 24.71 -23.19
CA PHE A 446 -11.60 23.31 -23.23
C PHE A 446 -10.41 23.02 -22.30
N LEU A 447 -9.42 23.91 -22.24
CA LEU A 447 -8.26 23.83 -21.33
C LEU A 447 -8.69 23.99 -19.87
N LEU A 448 -9.62 24.90 -19.55
CA LEU A 448 -10.15 25.10 -18.20
C LEU A 448 -10.84 23.84 -17.68
N HIS A 449 -11.66 23.16 -18.50
CA HIS A 449 -12.30 21.90 -18.11
C HIS A 449 -11.32 20.73 -17.99
N ASN A 450 -10.14 20.79 -18.63
CA ASN A 450 -9.10 19.76 -18.55
C ASN A 450 -7.92 20.08 -17.62
N LYS A 451 -7.85 21.28 -17.02
CA LYS A 451 -6.77 21.71 -16.10
C LYS A 451 -6.47 20.78 -14.92
N THR A 452 -7.48 20.02 -14.47
CA THR A 452 -7.36 19.04 -13.38
C THR A 452 -7.68 17.62 -13.86
N SER A 453 -7.67 17.40 -15.18
CA SER A 453 -7.95 16.10 -15.76
C SER A 453 -6.64 15.34 -15.92
N GLU A 454 -6.66 14.06 -15.58
CA GLU A 454 -5.52 13.18 -15.75
C GLU A 454 -5.48 12.72 -17.21
N PRO A 455 -4.32 12.73 -17.88
CA PRO A 455 -4.21 12.13 -19.20
C PRO A 455 -4.54 10.63 -19.09
N PRO A 456 -5.12 10.00 -20.13
CA PRO A 456 -5.57 8.62 -20.07
C PRO A 456 -4.31 7.77 -20.10
N ARG A 457 -3.94 7.33 -18.91
CA ARG A 457 -2.88 6.35 -18.75
C ARG A 457 -3.47 5.08 -19.31
N LEU A 458 -2.73 4.39 -20.19
CA LEU A 458 -2.67 2.96 -19.94
C LEU A 458 -2.13 2.87 -18.51
N GLU A 459 -3.04 2.70 -17.55
CA GLU A 459 -2.69 1.94 -16.37
C GLU A 459 -2.14 0.65 -17.00
N MET A 460 -0.82 0.42 -16.88
CA MET A 460 -0.33 -0.95 -16.84
C MET A 460 -0.95 -1.51 -15.56
N VAL A 461 -2.20 -1.95 -15.71
CA VAL A 461 -2.94 -2.66 -14.70
C VAL A 461 -2.29 -4.03 -14.65
N CYS A 462 -1.19 -4.11 -13.88
CA CYS A 462 -0.83 -5.31 -13.13
C CYS A 462 -1.99 -5.65 -12.18
N SER A 463 -3.12 -6.09 -12.74
CA SER A 463 -4.34 -6.63 -12.11
C SER A 463 -5.36 -7.02 -13.20
N GLU A 464 -5.35 -8.30 -13.59
CA GLU A 464 -6.58 -9.01 -13.97
C GLU A 464 -7.37 -8.56 -15.23
N GLU A 465 -6.72 -8.33 -16.38
CA GLU A 465 -7.40 -8.75 -17.61
C GLU A 465 -7.38 -10.28 -17.68
N LYS A 466 -8.56 -10.89 -17.51
CA LYS A 466 -8.84 -12.16 -18.20
C LYS A 466 -8.46 -11.94 -19.66
N PRO A 467 -7.54 -12.73 -20.22
CA PRO A 467 -6.92 -12.39 -21.48
C PRO A 467 -7.99 -12.28 -22.56
N TYR A 468 -7.77 -11.37 -23.50
CA TYR A 468 -8.19 -11.66 -24.86
C TYR A 468 -7.72 -13.06 -25.19
N SER A 469 -8.66 -13.96 -25.45
CA SER A 469 -8.34 -15.20 -26.13
C SER A 469 -8.00 -14.87 -27.59
N VAL A 470 -6.81 -14.27 -27.79
CA VAL A 470 -5.83 -14.92 -28.63
C VAL A 470 -5.86 -16.37 -28.18
N HIS A 471 -6.48 -17.23 -28.99
CA HIS A 471 -6.44 -18.66 -28.71
C HIS A 471 -4.96 -19.05 -28.69
N LEU A 472 -4.39 -19.18 -27.50
CA LEU A 472 -3.25 -20.04 -27.27
C LEU A 472 -3.58 -21.34 -27.99
N PRO A 473 -2.69 -21.85 -28.87
CA PRO A 473 -2.96 -23.08 -29.60
C PRO A 473 -3.38 -24.13 -28.58
N SER A 474 -4.47 -24.86 -28.82
CA SER A 474 -5.02 -25.81 -27.85
C SER A 474 -3.99 -26.92 -27.61
N ILE A 475 -3.16 -26.74 -26.58
CA ILE A 475 -2.10 -27.66 -26.19
C ILE A 475 -2.80 -28.92 -25.69
N THR A 476 -2.88 -29.88 -26.60
CA THR A 476 -3.46 -31.18 -26.40
C THR A 476 -2.33 -32.18 -26.25
N HIS A 477 -2.14 -32.69 -25.04
CA HIS A 477 -1.09 -33.66 -24.74
C HIS A 477 -1.67 -34.76 -23.86
N ASN A 478 -1.46 -36.02 -24.24
CA ASN A 478 -2.07 -37.15 -23.55
C ASN A 478 -1.11 -38.34 -23.49
N GLY A 479 -1.33 -39.23 -22.52
CA GLY A 479 -0.45 -40.36 -22.26
C GLY A 479 -0.63 -40.92 -20.87
N PHE A 480 0.04 -42.04 -20.59
CA PHE A 480 0.05 -42.63 -19.26
C PHE A 480 1.07 -41.95 -18.35
N LEU A 481 0.63 -41.50 -17.19
CA LEU A 481 1.48 -41.02 -16.10
C LEU A 481 1.31 -41.93 -14.88
N TYR A 482 2.39 -42.12 -14.14
CA TYR A 482 2.35 -42.70 -12.81
C TYR A 482 2.08 -41.59 -11.79
N LYS A 483 1.12 -41.76 -10.89
CA LYS A 483 0.62 -40.69 -10.01
C LYS A 483 0.43 -41.18 -8.57
N THR A 484 0.86 -40.41 -7.58
CA THR A 484 0.54 -40.67 -6.16
C THR A 484 -0.77 -39.98 -5.73
N PRO A 485 -1.34 -40.30 -4.55
CA PRO A 485 -2.30 -39.42 -3.89
C PRO A 485 -1.74 -37.99 -3.73
N SER A 486 -2.62 -36.99 -3.75
CA SER A 486 -2.23 -35.58 -3.54
C SER A 486 -1.87 -35.34 -2.08
N MET A 487 -0.81 -34.57 -1.84
CA MET A 487 -0.27 -34.28 -0.51
C MET A 487 -0.50 -32.81 -0.12
N VAL A 488 -0.50 -32.53 1.19
CA VAL A 488 -0.63 -31.17 1.79
C VAL A 488 0.62 -30.78 2.60
N LYS A 489 1.73 -31.47 2.35
CA LYS A 489 3.04 -31.28 2.98
C LYS A 489 4.13 -31.57 1.92
N PRO A 490 5.33 -30.98 2.04
CA PRO A 490 6.45 -31.29 1.13
C PRO A 490 6.81 -32.77 1.19
N ILE A 491 7.32 -33.31 0.08
CA ILE A 491 7.82 -34.69 0.03
C ILE A 491 9.21 -34.72 0.69
N SER A 492 9.28 -35.22 1.92
CA SER A 492 10.53 -35.41 2.66
C SER A 492 11.15 -36.81 2.49
N GLU A 493 10.39 -37.76 1.94
CA GLU A 493 10.77 -39.18 1.87
C GLU A 493 10.65 -39.73 0.44
N ARG A 494 11.55 -40.66 0.08
CA ARG A 494 11.56 -41.31 -1.23
C ARG A 494 10.31 -42.19 -1.41
N LYS A 495 9.39 -41.78 -2.28
CA LYS A 495 8.21 -42.56 -2.67
C LYS A 495 8.61 -43.81 -3.45
N GLY A 496 8.17 -45.00 -3.02
CA GLY A 496 8.45 -46.28 -3.70
C GLY A 496 7.55 -46.51 -4.93
N PRO A 497 7.93 -47.37 -5.90
CA PRO A 497 7.13 -47.64 -7.11
C PRO A 497 5.68 -48.06 -6.80
N GLU A 498 5.50 -48.83 -5.73
CA GLU A 498 4.21 -49.33 -5.23
C GLU A 498 3.24 -48.23 -4.76
N GLU A 499 3.72 -47.03 -4.44
CA GLU A 499 2.87 -45.88 -4.10
C GLU A 499 2.29 -45.17 -5.35
N PHE A 500 2.80 -45.49 -6.55
CA PHE A 500 2.36 -44.88 -7.79
C PHE A 500 1.27 -45.69 -8.49
N SER A 501 0.15 -45.03 -8.77
CA SER A 501 -0.90 -45.56 -9.61
C SER A 501 -0.75 -45.09 -11.05
N ARG A 502 -0.67 -46.02 -12.02
CA ARG A 502 -0.74 -45.69 -13.45
C ARG A 502 -2.11 -45.11 -13.78
N ARG A 503 -2.15 -43.95 -14.44
CA ARG A 503 -3.36 -43.23 -14.85
C ARG A 503 -3.20 -42.74 -16.28
N TRP A 504 -4.30 -42.69 -17.02
CA TRP A 504 -4.35 -41.99 -18.30
C TRP A 504 -4.54 -40.50 -18.01
N CYS A 505 -3.64 -39.65 -18.49
CA CYS A 505 -3.70 -38.21 -18.27
C CYS A 505 -3.88 -37.50 -19.61
N MET A 506 -4.66 -36.42 -19.59
CA MET A 506 -4.95 -35.58 -20.74
C MET A 506 -4.90 -34.13 -20.30
N LEU A 507 -3.98 -33.37 -20.89
CA LEU A 507 -3.98 -31.91 -20.88
C LEU A 507 -4.76 -31.45 -22.11
N GLN A 508 -5.88 -30.76 -21.90
CA GLN A 508 -6.70 -30.17 -22.95
C GLN A 508 -7.38 -28.91 -22.43
N ASP A 509 -7.45 -27.86 -23.26
CA ASP A 509 -8.22 -26.63 -23.02
C ASP A 509 -7.97 -25.98 -21.63
N GLY A 510 -6.72 -26.04 -21.14
CA GLY A 510 -6.32 -25.48 -19.84
C GLY A 510 -6.64 -26.37 -18.62
N VAL A 511 -7.00 -27.64 -18.82
CA VAL A 511 -7.28 -28.61 -17.76
C VAL A 511 -6.43 -29.86 -17.92
N LEU A 512 -5.77 -30.28 -16.84
CA LEU A 512 -5.08 -31.57 -16.73
C LEU A 512 -6.01 -32.57 -16.02
N SER A 513 -6.76 -33.33 -16.80
CA SER A 513 -7.67 -34.37 -16.32
C SER A 513 -6.99 -35.73 -16.29
N TYR A 514 -7.22 -36.51 -15.23
CA TYR A 514 -6.66 -37.86 -15.09
C TYR A 514 -7.74 -38.92 -14.83
N TYR A 515 -7.60 -40.04 -15.53
CA TYR A 515 -8.54 -41.13 -15.63
C TYR A 515 -7.87 -42.44 -15.20
N GLU A 516 -8.66 -43.39 -14.70
CA GLU A 516 -8.20 -44.72 -14.33
C GLU A 516 -7.55 -45.46 -15.51
N ASN A 517 -8.11 -45.28 -16.71
CA ASN A 517 -7.63 -45.83 -17.98
C ASN A 517 -8.09 -44.93 -19.15
N ASP A 518 -7.63 -45.26 -20.36
CA ASP A 518 -7.86 -44.56 -21.64
C ASP A 518 -9.30 -44.68 -22.20
N ARG A 519 -10.15 -45.50 -21.58
CA ARG A 519 -11.54 -45.77 -22.02
C ARG A 519 -12.61 -45.14 -21.13
N ASN A 520 -12.24 -44.69 -19.93
CA ASN A 520 -13.18 -44.03 -19.01
C ASN A 520 -13.50 -42.62 -19.52
N THR A 521 -14.79 -42.30 -19.66
CA THR A 521 -15.25 -40.97 -20.12
C THR A 521 -15.37 -39.94 -18.99
N VAL A 522 -15.24 -40.35 -17.72
CA VAL A 522 -15.33 -39.49 -16.53
C VAL A 522 -13.96 -39.48 -15.84
N PRO A 523 -13.36 -38.30 -15.60
CA PRO A 523 -12.08 -38.23 -14.92
C PRO A 523 -12.19 -38.53 -13.42
N ASN A 524 -11.15 -39.15 -12.86
CA ASN A 524 -11.00 -39.39 -11.42
C ASN A 524 -10.59 -38.10 -10.67
N GLY A 525 -10.16 -37.08 -11.40
CA GLY A 525 -9.90 -35.74 -10.91
C GLY A 525 -9.28 -34.88 -11.99
N GLU A 526 -9.32 -33.58 -11.76
CA GLU A 526 -8.90 -32.54 -12.70
C GLU A 526 -8.04 -31.53 -11.94
N ILE A 527 -7.05 -30.97 -12.62
CA ILE A 527 -6.23 -29.87 -12.14
C ILE A 527 -6.33 -28.78 -13.19
N ARG A 528 -6.91 -27.63 -12.84
CA ARG A 528 -6.97 -26.51 -13.78
C ARG A 528 -5.61 -25.85 -13.83
N VAL A 529 -5.15 -25.53 -15.03
CA VAL A 529 -3.80 -25.02 -15.24
C VAL A 529 -3.64 -23.61 -14.65
N GLU A 530 -4.74 -22.82 -14.63
CA GLU A 530 -4.86 -21.56 -13.89
C GLU A 530 -4.55 -21.71 -12.39
N GLU A 531 -4.82 -22.87 -11.77
CA GLU A 531 -4.54 -23.11 -10.34
C GLU A 531 -3.08 -23.51 -10.07
N ILE A 532 -2.23 -23.68 -11.09
CA ILE A 532 -0.84 -24.10 -10.92
C ILE A 532 0.03 -22.91 -10.54
N VAL A 533 0.65 -22.99 -9.36
CA VAL A 533 1.55 -21.97 -8.80
C VAL A 533 3.01 -22.29 -9.15
N CYS A 534 3.40 -23.57 -9.08
CA CYS A 534 4.77 -24.01 -9.29
C CYS A 534 4.85 -25.42 -9.90
N LEU A 535 5.75 -25.61 -10.86
CA LEU A 535 6.22 -26.89 -11.39
C LEU A 535 7.65 -27.17 -10.91
N VAL A 536 7.96 -28.45 -10.69
CA VAL A 536 9.31 -28.90 -10.33
C VAL A 536 9.69 -30.12 -11.17
N ASN A 537 10.88 -30.11 -11.74
CA ASN A 537 11.50 -31.25 -12.38
C ASN A 537 12.48 -31.89 -11.39
N ASN A 538 12.14 -33.05 -10.83
CA ASN A 538 13.01 -33.67 -9.83
C ASN A 538 14.20 -34.38 -10.50
N PRO A 539 15.37 -34.45 -9.84
CA PRO A 539 16.51 -35.22 -10.34
C PRO A 539 16.16 -36.68 -10.66
N LEU A 540 16.88 -37.27 -11.61
CA LEU A 540 16.70 -38.68 -12.00
C LEU A 540 16.77 -39.60 -10.78
N HIS A 541 15.84 -40.56 -10.70
CA HIS A 541 15.69 -41.52 -9.60
C HIS A 541 15.46 -40.92 -8.19
N ALA A 542 15.07 -39.64 -8.08
CA ALA A 542 14.65 -39.04 -6.80
C ALA A 542 13.56 -39.85 -6.08
N HIS A 543 12.73 -40.57 -6.84
CA HIS A 543 11.72 -41.50 -6.35
C HIS A 543 11.87 -42.89 -6.97
N GLY A 544 10.91 -43.79 -6.74
CA GLY A 544 10.87 -45.15 -7.26
C GLY A 544 10.83 -45.24 -8.80
N ILE A 545 10.51 -44.13 -9.48
CA ILE A 545 10.38 -44.05 -10.93
C ILE A 545 11.51 -43.18 -11.48
N GLU A 546 12.16 -43.68 -12.54
CA GLU A 546 12.65 -42.90 -13.69
C GLU A 546 12.93 -41.41 -13.47
N SER A 547 12.01 -40.66 -14.06
CA SER A 547 11.89 -39.22 -13.99
C SER A 547 10.58 -38.90 -13.28
N THR A 548 10.61 -37.92 -12.38
CA THR A 548 9.41 -37.46 -11.67
C THR A 548 9.31 -35.95 -11.67
N PHE A 549 8.09 -35.44 -11.67
CA PHE A 549 7.83 -34.01 -11.59
C PHE A 549 6.69 -33.72 -10.61
N GLU A 550 6.72 -32.52 -10.04
CA GLU A 550 5.75 -32.06 -9.05
C GLU A 550 4.93 -30.89 -9.59
N VAL A 551 3.65 -30.86 -9.22
CA VAL A 551 2.72 -29.76 -9.51
C VAL A 551 2.15 -29.26 -8.19
N TYR A 552 2.40 -28.00 -7.88
CA TYR A 552 1.86 -27.29 -6.72
C TYR A 552 0.69 -26.40 -7.16
N THR A 553 -0.42 -26.48 -6.45
CA THR A 553 -1.64 -25.71 -6.79
C THR A 553 -2.05 -24.73 -5.69
N GLU A 554 -2.79 -23.68 -6.05
CA GLU A 554 -3.34 -22.65 -5.15
C GLU A 554 -4.13 -23.19 -3.94
N ALA A 555 -4.67 -24.41 -4.06
CA ALA A 555 -5.37 -25.13 -3.00
C ALA A 555 -4.44 -25.77 -1.94
N ASP A 556 -3.16 -25.36 -1.88
CA ASP A 556 -2.10 -25.89 -1.00
C ASP A 556 -1.94 -27.42 -1.14
N ARG A 557 -2.05 -27.91 -2.38
CA ARG A 557 -1.89 -29.32 -2.77
C ARG A 557 -0.69 -29.53 -3.66
N LEU A 558 -0.02 -30.66 -3.42
CA LEU A 558 1.12 -31.18 -4.15
C LEU A 558 0.73 -32.48 -4.86
N TYR A 559 0.94 -32.53 -6.18
CA TYR A 559 0.75 -33.71 -7.00
C TYR A 559 2.10 -34.19 -7.54
N LEU A 560 2.46 -35.43 -7.24
CA LEU A 560 3.66 -36.07 -7.77
C LEU A 560 3.30 -36.98 -8.95
N PHE A 561 3.97 -36.77 -10.08
CA PHE A 561 3.87 -37.56 -11.29
C PHE A 561 5.21 -38.19 -11.65
N GLY A 562 5.17 -39.34 -12.33
CA GLY A 562 6.34 -40.09 -12.77
C GLY A 562 6.20 -40.66 -14.18
N LEU A 563 7.34 -40.74 -14.87
CA LEU A 563 7.49 -41.37 -16.18
C LEU A 563 8.77 -42.22 -16.25
N GLU A 564 8.71 -43.25 -17.10
CA GLU A 564 9.82 -44.15 -17.42
C GLU A 564 10.85 -43.51 -18.39
N SER A 565 10.66 -42.27 -18.85
CA SER A 565 11.57 -41.61 -19.79
C SER A 565 11.80 -40.13 -19.45
N PRO A 566 13.06 -39.67 -19.33
CA PRO A 566 13.41 -38.27 -19.16
C PRO A 566 13.06 -37.38 -20.35
N ALA A 567 12.89 -37.95 -21.55
CA ALA A 567 12.41 -37.22 -22.72
C ALA A 567 10.92 -36.90 -22.58
N SER A 568 10.11 -37.94 -22.31
CA SER A 568 8.66 -37.78 -22.12
C SER A 568 8.33 -36.91 -20.90
N ALA A 569 9.11 -36.98 -19.82
CA ALA A 569 8.93 -36.10 -18.66
C ALA A 569 9.11 -34.61 -19.03
N ARG A 570 10.12 -34.28 -19.85
CA ARG A 570 10.35 -32.92 -20.36
C ARG A 570 9.28 -32.47 -21.35
N GLU A 571 8.72 -33.37 -22.17
CA GLU A 571 7.58 -33.06 -23.03
C GLU A 571 6.33 -32.71 -22.19
N TRP A 572 6.00 -33.53 -21.18
CA TRP A 572 4.91 -33.23 -20.25
C TRP A 572 5.11 -31.91 -19.50
N LEU A 573 6.30 -31.70 -18.93
CA LEU A 573 6.64 -30.45 -18.26
C LEU A 573 6.52 -29.25 -19.20
N LYS A 574 7.01 -29.32 -20.44
CA LYS A 574 6.89 -28.22 -21.41
C LYS A 574 5.46 -27.99 -21.87
N SER A 575 4.64 -29.03 -22.03
CA SER A 575 3.23 -28.90 -22.40
C SER A 575 2.41 -28.23 -21.29
N ILE A 576 2.60 -28.64 -20.03
CA ILE A 576 1.98 -27.98 -18.88
C ILE A 576 2.55 -26.55 -18.76
N ALA A 577 3.86 -26.37 -18.92
CA ALA A 577 4.53 -25.07 -18.78
C ALA A 577 4.01 -24.02 -19.77
N LYS A 578 3.88 -24.37 -21.05
CA LYS A 578 3.27 -23.52 -22.09
C LYS A 578 1.79 -23.18 -21.84
N SER A 579 1.10 -23.94 -20.99
CA SER A 579 -0.31 -23.71 -20.67
C SER A 579 -0.51 -22.83 -19.42
N PHE A 580 0.48 -22.72 -18.52
CA PHE A 580 0.37 -21.92 -17.28
C PHE A 580 1.24 -20.66 -17.25
N VAL A 581 2.37 -20.63 -17.96
CA VAL A 581 3.26 -19.47 -17.98
C VAL A 581 2.65 -18.36 -18.84
N HIS A 582 2.61 -17.14 -18.28
CA HIS A 582 2.13 -15.96 -19.00
C HIS A 582 3.04 -15.64 -20.22
N PRO A 583 2.51 -15.18 -21.37
CA PRO A 583 3.32 -14.93 -22.57
C PRO A 583 4.53 -14.01 -22.38
N CYS A 584 4.49 -13.06 -21.44
CA CYS A 584 5.66 -12.20 -21.15
C CYS A 584 6.87 -12.98 -20.58
N ALA A 585 6.65 -14.19 -20.06
CA ALA A 585 7.67 -15.07 -19.49
C ALA A 585 7.95 -16.32 -20.35
N GLU A 586 7.51 -16.34 -21.62
CA GLU A 586 7.75 -17.48 -22.55
C GLU A 586 9.23 -17.84 -22.68
N GLU A 587 10.16 -16.87 -22.57
CA GLU A 587 11.61 -17.11 -22.57
C GLU A 587 12.07 -18.12 -21.50
N LEU A 588 11.39 -18.20 -20.35
CA LEU A 588 11.72 -19.16 -19.29
C LEU A 588 11.48 -20.62 -19.72
N LEU A 589 10.62 -20.86 -20.71
CA LEU A 589 10.31 -22.19 -21.25
C LEU A 589 11.44 -22.76 -22.13
N ALA A 590 12.39 -21.93 -22.55
CA ALA A 590 13.60 -22.35 -23.25
C ALA A 590 14.65 -22.93 -22.29
N LEU A 591 14.55 -22.64 -20.99
CA LEU A 591 15.47 -23.11 -19.95
C LEU A 591 15.16 -24.57 -19.56
N ASP A 592 16.18 -25.33 -19.17
CA ASP A 592 16.03 -26.65 -18.56
C ASP A 592 15.87 -26.46 -17.04
N PHE A 593 14.70 -25.98 -16.63
CA PHE A 593 14.43 -25.57 -15.25
C PHE A 593 14.28 -26.76 -14.30
N GLU A 594 14.83 -26.62 -13.10
CA GLU A 594 14.56 -27.51 -11.97
C GLU A 594 13.25 -27.12 -11.28
N ARG A 595 12.96 -25.82 -11.21
CA ARG A 595 11.72 -25.26 -10.61
C ARG A 595 11.29 -24.02 -11.38
N LEU A 596 9.99 -23.91 -11.68
CA LEU A 596 9.38 -22.81 -12.42
C LEU A 596 8.03 -22.45 -11.78
N GLY A 597 7.77 -21.18 -11.51
CA GLY A 597 6.50 -20.77 -10.89
C GLY A 597 6.39 -19.26 -10.66
N ARG A 598 5.20 -18.84 -10.21
CA ARG A 598 4.92 -17.46 -9.82
C ARG A 598 5.29 -17.23 -8.34
N LEU A 599 5.86 -16.07 -8.05
CA LEU A 599 6.21 -15.63 -6.70
C LEU A 599 6.00 -14.12 -6.57
N HIS A 600 5.70 -13.67 -5.36
CA HIS A 600 5.68 -12.25 -5.03
C HIS A 600 7.11 -11.79 -4.69
N TYR A 601 7.51 -10.61 -5.16
CA TYR A 601 8.81 -10.03 -4.82
C TYR A 601 8.78 -8.52 -4.57
N LYS A 602 9.80 -8.02 -3.88
CA LYS A 602 10.12 -6.58 -3.72
C LYS A 602 11.59 -6.36 -3.97
N GLY A 603 11.97 -5.23 -4.57
CA GLY A 603 13.37 -4.91 -4.82
C GLY A 603 13.58 -3.56 -5.48
N GLY A 604 14.83 -3.10 -5.48
CA GLY A 604 15.22 -1.80 -6.06
C GLY A 604 14.57 -0.61 -5.35
N LEU A 605 14.12 0.38 -6.12
CA LEU A 605 13.44 1.59 -5.62
C LEU A 605 11.98 1.33 -5.19
N THR A 606 11.45 0.14 -5.46
CA THR A 606 10.07 -0.29 -5.22
C THR A 606 9.96 -1.22 -4.01
N LEU A 607 10.27 -0.69 -2.82
CA LEU A 607 10.16 -1.42 -1.54
C LEU A 607 8.74 -1.42 -0.96
N GLU A 608 7.89 -0.49 -1.39
CA GLU A 608 6.57 -0.25 -0.77
C GLU A 608 5.49 -1.28 -1.17
N ARG A 609 5.61 -1.92 -2.35
CA ARG A 609 4.61 -2.87 -2.88
C ARG A 609 5.27 -4.15 -3.33
N ALA A 610 4.64 -5.30 -3.02
CA ALA A 610 4.99 -6.56 -3.65
C ALA A 610 4.45 -6.58 -5.08
N GLN A 611 5.26 -7.07 -6.02
CA GLN A 611 4.89 -7.34 -7.40
C GLN A 611 4.88 -8.85 -7.62
N GLU A 612 4.03 -9.36 -8.51
CA GLU A 612 4.16 -10.74 -8.98
C GLU A 612 5.28 -10.84 -10.03
N GLY A 613 5.99 -11.97 -10.04
CA GLY A 613 6.99 -12.27 -11.05
C GLY A 613 7.07 -13.76 -11.32
N TRP A 614 7.60 -14.09 -12.49
CA TRP A 614 7.86 -15.46 -12.93
C TRP A 614 9.32 -15.82 -12.66
N PHE A 615 9.53 -16.91 -11.92
CA PHE A 615 10.84 -17.36 -11.47
C PHE A 615 11.16 -18.73 -12.04
N ALA A 616 12.38 -18.89 -12.54
CA ALA A 616 12.93 -20.18 -12.95
C ALA A 616 14.31 -20.42 -12.31
N LEU A 617 14.46 -21.55 -11.62
CA LEU A 617 15.72 -22.00 -11.04
C LEU A 617 16.41 -22.99 -12.00
N VAL A 618 17.66 -22.68 -12.36
CA VAL A 618 18.51 -23.50 -13.24
C VAL A 618 19.88 -23.64 -12.57
N GLY A 619 20.16 -24.78 -11.93
CA GLY A 619 21.36 -24.96 -11.12
C GLY A 619 21.45 -23.89 -10.02
N SER A 620 22.54 -23.11 -10.02
CA SER A 620 22.74 -21.99 -9.09
C SER A 620 22.29 -20.61 -9.63
N THR A 621 21.46 -20.58 -10.67
CA THR A 621 21.01 -19.34 -11.31
C THR A 621 19.50 -19.18 -11.17
N LEU A 622 19.07 -18.06 -10.58
CA LEU A 622 17.65 -17.71 -10.45
C LEU A 622 17.29 -16.66 -11.50
N HIS A 623 16.53 -17.07 -12.50
CA HIS A 623 15.99 -16.20 -13.54
C HIS A 623 14.70 -15.56 -13.06
N VAL A 624 14.56 -14.26 -13.28
CA VAL A 624 13.40 -13.46 -12.87
C VAL A 624 12.85 -12.72 -14.08
N CYS A 625 11.59 -12.97 -14.42
CA CYS A 625 10.84 -12.19 -15.39
C CYS A 625 9.76 -11.39 -14.64
N SER A 626 9.79 -10.07 -14.78
CA SER A 626 8.75 -9.19 -14.24
C SER A 626 7.51 -9.23 -15.12
N GLU A 627 6.34 -8.94 -14.55
CA GLU A 627 5.05 -8.85 -15.26
C GLU A 627 5.13 -7.96 -16.52
N ASP A 628 5.92 -6.87 -16.44
CA ASP A 628 6.25 -5.92 -17.51
C ASP A 628 6.95 -6.54 -18.76
N GLY A 629 7.31 -7.84 -18.74
CA GLY A 629 8.14 -8.48 -19.77
C GLY A 629 9.59 -7.98 -19.81
N ARG A 630 9.97 -7.08 -18.87
CA ARG A 630 11.33 -6.56 -18.76
C ARG A 630 12.22 -7.61 -18.08
N ARG A 631 13.18 -8.12 -18.84
CA ARG A 631 14.20 -9.05 -18.36
C ARG A 631 15.08 -8.39 -17.30
N GLN A 632 15.09 -8.95 -16.09
CA GLN A 632 16.10 -8.60 -15.09
C GLN A 632 17.37 -9.44 -15.32
N GLU A 633 18.53 -8.94 -14.87
CA GLU A 633 19.74 -9.76 -14.81
C GLU A 633 19.48 -10.98 -13.89
N PRO A 634 19.82 -12.22 -14.30
CA PRO A 634 19.61 -13.39 -13.45
C PRO A 634 20.47 -13.29 -12.18
N LEU A 635 19.93 -13.68 -11.02
CA LEU A 635 20.69 -13.71 -9.77
C LEU A 635 21.58 -14.95 -9.73
N GLN A 636 22.85 -14.78 -9.39
CA GLN A 636 23.75 -15.90 -9.14
C GLN A 636 23.72 -16.25 -7.65
N LEU A 637 23.05 -17.34 -7.30
CA LEU A 637 22.76 -17.72 -5.92
C LEU A 637 24.02 -18.04 -5.09
N ARG A 638 25.10 -18.49 -5.73
CA ARG A 638 26.42 -18.70 -5.10
C ARG A 638 27.17 -17.39 -4.84
N LYS A 639 26.82 -16.28 -5.52
CA LYS A 639 27.42 -14.94 -5.34
C LYS A 639 26.67 -14.05 -4.34
N LEU A 640 25.59 -14.53 -3.74
CA LEU A 640 24.83 -13.79 -2.73
C LEU A 640 25.71 -13.45 -1.52
N GLN A 641 25.65 -12.20 -1.08
CA GLN A 641 26.29 -11.71 0.14
C GLN A 641 25.50 -12.13 1.39
N GLU A 642 24.17 -12.13 1.29
CA GLU A 642 23.26 -12.58 2.34
C GLU A 642 22.14 -13.45 1.75
N LEU A 643 21.75 -14.46 2.52
CA LEU A 643 20.55 -15.28 2.32
C LEU A 643 19.90 -15.47 3.69
N SER A 644 18.83 -14.74 3.97
CA SER A 644 18.12 -14.79 5.26
C SER A 644 16.62 -15.01 5.08
N ILE A 645 15.95 -15.46 6.15
CA ILE A 645 14.49 -15.62 6.18
C ILE A 645 13.97 -14.68 7.27
N GLN A 646 12.95 -13.89 6.93
CA GLN A 646 12.33 -12.89 7.80
C GLN A 646 10.82 -13.16 7.94
N GLY A 647 10.23 -12.73 9.07
CA GLY A 647 8.89 -13.14 9.49
C GLY A 647 8.83 -14.61 9.94
N ASP A 648 7.62 -15.14 10.18
CA ASP A 648 7.36 -16.54 10.58
C ASP A 648 7.53 -17.52 9.40
N HIS A 649 8.70 -17.45 8.74
CA HIS A 649 9.00 -18.10 7.46
C HIS A 649 8.06 -17.67 6.32
N GLU A 650 7.94 -16.35 6.12
CA GLU A 650 7.07 -15.76 5.09
C GLU A 650 7.83 -15.00 4.00
N VAL A 651 9.04 -14.50 4.29
CA VAL A 651 9.85 -13.73 3.33
C VAL A 651 11.29 -14.24 3.30
N LEU A 652 11.81 -14.53 2.10
CA LEU A 652 13.18 -14.90 1.83
C LEU A 652 13.92 -13.68 1.28
N VAL A 653 15.06 -13.32 1.87
CA VAL A 653 15.84 -12.13 1.49
C VAL A 653 17.14 -12.56 0.82
N LEU A 654 17.33 -12.11 -0.41
CA LEU A 654 18.53 -12.34 -1.23
C LEU A 654 19.26 -11.00 -1.39
N VAL A 655 20.51 -10.90 -0.92
CA VAL A 655 21.33 -9.70 -1.13
C VAL A 655 22.45 -10.02 -2.12
N GLU A 656 22.39 -9.38 -3.29
CA GLU A 656 23.46 -9.34 -4.29
C GLU A 656 24.07 -7.93 -4.28
N ARG A 657 25.34 -7.75 -4.63
CA ARG A 657 26.10 -6.51 -4.35
C ARG A 657 25.45 -5.20 -4.85
N ARG A 658 24.55 -5.28 -5.83
CA ARG A 658 23.85 -4.14 -6.46
C ARG A 658 22.35 -4.07 -6.15
N ARG A 659 21.76 -5.07 -5.49
CA ARG A 659 20.31 -5.17 -5.26
C ARG A 659 19.96 -6.14 -4.13
N THR A 660 18.94 -5.78 -3.37
CA THR A 660 18.25 -6.70 -2.46
C THR A 660 16.92 -7.11 -3.07
N LEU A 661 16.63 -8.42 -3.04
CA LEU A 661 15.39 -9.01 -3.50
C LEU A 661 14.72 -9.74 -2.33
N TYR A 662 13.52 -9.30 -1.97
CA TYR A 662 12.65 -9.97 -1.02
C TYR A 662 11.69 -10.84 -1.82
N ILE A 663 11.59 -12.14 -1.51
CA ILE A 663 10.73 -13.11 -2.18
C ILE A 663 9.73 -13.67 -1.17
N GLN A 664 8.46 -13.75 -1.56
CA GLN A 664 7.35 -14.31 -0.80
C GLN A 664 6.57 -15.28 -1.70
N GLY A 665 6.27 -16.48 -1.22
CA GLY A 665 5.47 -17.45 -1.96
C GLY A 665 3.99 -17.16 -1.89
N GLU A 666 3.23 -17.74 -2.82
CA GLU A 666 1.78 -17.49 -2.90
C GLU A 666 1.03 -18.28 -1.81
N ARG A 667 1.54 -19.46 -1.43
CA ARG A 667 1.06 -20.29 -0.33
C ARG A 667 2.24 -20.71 0.55
N LYS A 668 1.97 -21.56 1.55
CA LYS A 668 3.00 -22.04 2.46
C LYS A 668 3.77 -23.23 1.89
N LEU A 669 3.08 -24.10 1.13
CA LEU A 669 3.66 -25.34 0.61
C LEU A 669 4.66 -25.09 -0.54
N ASP A 670 4.35 -24.20 -1.48
CA ASP A 670 5.27 -23.78 -2.54
C ASP A 670 6.42 -22.95 -1.99
N PHE A 671 6.17 -22.01 -1.07
CA PHE A 671 7.22 -21.17 -0.50
C PHE A 671 8.31 -21.99 0.19
N LEU A 672 7.94 -22.97 1.01
CA LEU A 672 8.90 -23.87 1.65
C LEU A 672 9.72 -24.66 0.61
N GLY A 673 9.11 -25.06 -0.50
CA GLY A 673 9.81 -25.70 -1.62
C GLY A 673 10.81 -24.78 -2.31
N TRP A 674 10.43 -23.52 -2.55
CA TRP A 674 11.30 -22.48 -3.10
C TRP A 674 12.46 -22.11 -2.16
N VAL A 675 12.19 -21.92 -0.87
CA VAL A 675 13.22 -21.65 0.15
C VAL A 675 14.25 -22.78 0.17
N HIS A 676 13.81 -24.04 0.23
CA HIS A 676 14.71 -25.18 0.22
C HIS A 676 15.54 -25.27 -1.06
N ALA A 677 14.92 -25.08 -2.23
CA ALA A 677 15.59 -25.13 -3.52
C ALA A 677 16.65 -24.01 -3.67
N ILE A 678 16.30 -22.77 -3.31
CA ILE A 678 17.22 -21.62 -3.35
C ILE A 678 18.36 -21.79 -2.34
N GLN A 679 18.09 -22.26 -1.12
CA GLN A 679 19.12 -22.56 -0.13
C GLN A 679 20.10 -23.63 -0.62
N LYS A 680 19.60 -24.73 -1.20
CA LYS A 680 20.42 -25.80 -1.78
C LYS A 680 21.28 -25.27 -2.94
N ALA A 681 20.71 -24.48 -3.84
CA ALA A 681 21.39 -23.89 -4.99
C ALA A 681 22.44 -22.81 -4.60
N ALA A 682 22.24 -22.12 -3.47
CA ALA A 682 23.19 -21.15 -2.89
C ALA A 682 24.27 -21.76 -1.99
N SER A 683 24.14 -23.03 -1.59
CA SER A 683 25.07 -23.73 -0.69
C SER A 683 26.22 -24.42 -1.44
N SER A 684 27.38 -24.54 -0.80
CA SER A 684 28.52 -25.29 -1.36
C SER A 684 28.28 -26.81 -1.25
N SER A 685 27.56 -27.37 -2.22
CA SER A 685 26.97 -28.71 -2.14
C SER A 685 27.67 -29.76 -3.03
N GLY A 686 28.79 -29.41 -3.67
CA GLY A 686 29.57 -30.31 -4.52
C GLY A 686 31.08 -30.13 -4.39
N ASP A 687 31.83 -31.08 -4.96
CA ASP A 687 33.28 -31.22 -4.78
C ASP A 687 34.12 -30.37 -5.76
N THR A 688 33.48 -29.65 -6.68
CA THR A 688 34.16 -28.76 -7.64
C THR A 688 34.24 -27.32 -7.16
N LEU A 689 35.21 -26.56 -7.70
CA LEU A 689 35.39 -25.14 -7.39
C LEU A 689 34.18 -24.28 -7.81
N SER A 690 33.53 -24.61 -8.93
CA SER A 690 32.32 -23.94 -9.42
C SER A 690 31.07 -24.19 -8.56
N GLU A 691 31.09 -25.23 -7.72
CA GLU A 691 30.00 -25.58 -6.81
C GLU A 691 30.19 -24.98 -5.41
N GLN A 692 31.20 -24.14 -5.19
CA GLN A 692 31.37 -23.38 -3.95
C GLN A 692 30.56 -22.08 -3.99
N GLN A 693 30.29 -21.48 -2.84
CA GLN A 693 29.95 -20.06 -2.75
C GLN A 693 31.09 -19.22 -3.33
N LEU A 694 30.78 -18.23 -4.17
CA LEU A 694 31.75 -17.43 -4.92
C LEU A 694 31.67 -15.96 -4.55
N THR A 695 32.77 -15.24 -4.73
CA THR A 695 32.79 -13.78 -4.79
C THR A 695 32.35 -13.29 -6.17
N GLU A 696 32.13 -11.97 -6.29
CA GLU A 696 31.94 -11.29 -7.58
C GLU A 696 33.01 -11.68 -8.62
N SER A 697 34.26 -11.82 -8.17
CA SER A 697 35.45 -12.12 -8.98
C SER A 697 35.62 -13.61 -9.33
N ASP A 698 34.59 -14.45 -9.14
CA ASP A 698 34.62 -15.90 -9.39
C ASP A 698 35.65 -16.68 -8.55
N VAL A 699 35.98 -16.20 -7.35
CA VAL A 699 36.83 -16.90 -6.37
C VAL A 699 35.95 -17.49 -5.27
N PRO A 700 36.14 -18.75 -4.82
CA PRO A 700 35.40 -19.29 -3.69
C PRO A 700 35.51 -18.42 -2.44
N LEU A 701 34.37 -18.10 -1.82
CA LEU A 701 34.29 -17.24 -0.65
C LEU A 701 35.09 -17.80 0.55
N LEU A 702 35.18 -19.14 0.67
CA LEU A 702 36.08 -19.80 1.63
C LEU A 702 37.54 -19.40 1.40
N VAL A 703 38.01 -19.47 0.16
CA VAL A 703 39.39 -19.12 -0.23
C VAL A 703 39.66 -17.65 0.03
N ASP A 704 38.73 -16.79 -0.40
CA ASP A 704 38.76 -15.34 -0.22
C ASP A 704 38.87 -14.95 1.27
N ARG A 705 37.95 -15.45 2.11
CA ARG A 705 37.96 -15.22 3.57
C ARG A 705 39.26 -15.67 4.24
N CYS A 706 39.78 -16.84 3.88
CA CYS A 706 41.05 -17.33 4.43
C CYS A 706 42.24 -16.48 3.97
N ILE A 707 42.30 -16.11 2.68
CA ILE A 707 43.33 -15.24 2.11
C ILE A 707 43.32 -13.86 2.78
N ASP A 708 42.15 -13.23 2.92
CA ASP A 708 41.99 -11.93 3.57
C ASP A 708 42.45 -11.97 5.02
N TYR A 709 42.03 -12.96 5.79
CA TYR A 709 42.41 -13.10 7.19
C TYR A 709 43.92 -13.32 7.37
N ILE A 710 44.54 -14.17 6.54
CA ILE A 710 45.99 -14.41 6.58
C ILE A 710 46.76 -13.17 6.07
N THR A 711 46.17 -12.39 5.15
CA THR A 711 46.73 -11.12 4.68
C THR A 711 46.70 -10.04 5.78
N GLN A 712 45.63 -10.00 6.59
CA GLN A 712 45.48 -9.02 7.67
C GLN A 712 46.31 -9.37 8.92
N CYS A 713 46.25 -10.63 9.37
CA CYS A 713 46.85 -11.07 10.65
C CYS A 713 48.14 -11.89 10.50
N GLY A 714 48.40 -12.46 9.31
CA GLY A 714 49.38 -13.52 9.10
C GLY A 714 50.65 -13.17 8.32
N LEU A 715 50.73 -12.02 7.62
CA LEU A 715 51.86 -11.71 6.74
C LEU A 715 53.23 -11.67 7.44
N THR A 716 53.27 -11.31 8.72
CA THR A 716 54.52 -11.30 9.53
C THR A 716 54.65 -12.53 10.44
N SER A 717 53.73 -13.50 10.35
CA SER A 717 53.79 -14.72 11.17
C SER A 717 54.89 -15.64 10.66
N GLU A 718 55.95 -15.78 11.45
CA GLU A 718 57.09 -16.65 11.15
C GLU A 718 56.62 -18.08 10.79
N GLY A 719 57.02 -18.60 9.63
CA GLY A 719 56.69 -19.93 9.17
C GLY A 719 55.23 -20.13 8.76
N ILE A 720 54.50 -19.06 8.43
CA ILE A 720 53.13 -19.14 7.88
C ILE A 720 53.05 -20.15 6.72
N TYR A 721 51.95 -20.90 6.64
CA TYR A 721 51.77 -22.09 5.77
C TYR A 721 52.73 -23.27 6.00
N ARG A 722 53.91 -23.11 6.61
CA ARG A 722 54.79 -24.23 6.99
C ARG A 722 54.43 -24.81 8.36
N LYS A 723 54.08 -23.97 9.33
CA LYS A 723 53.58 -24.39 10.66
C LYS A 723 52.25 -25.12 10.51
N SER A 724 51.97 -26.03 11.45
CA SER A 724 50.75 -26.85 11.46
C SER A 724 49.80 -26.38 12.54
N GLY A 725 48.61 -25.92 12.12
CA GLY A 725 47.46 -25.71 13.01
C GLY A 725 46.91 -27.01 13.60
N GLN A 726 46.02 -26.87 14.58
CA GLN A 726 45.36 -27.95 15.29
C GLN A 726 44.35 -28.65 14.36
N ASN A 727 44.55 -29.96 14.10
CA ASN A 727 43.75 -30.69 13.11
C ASN A 727 42.24 -30.69 13.42
N SER A 728 41.84 -30.75 14.69
CA SER A 728 40.43 -30.66 15.11
C SER A 728 39.81 -29.31 14.75
N LYS A 729 40.51 -28.20 15.04
CA LYS A 729 40.07 -26.85 14.67
C LYS A 729 40.06 -26.62 13.16
N THR A 730 41.09 -27.09 12.46
CA THR A 730 41.17 -27.06 10.99
C THR A 730 39.98 -27.82 10.36
N THR A 731 39.64 -29.00 10.87
CA THR A 731 38.51 -29.80 10.36
C THR A 731 37.19 -29.09 10.62
N SER A 732 36.94 -28.66 11.86
CA SER A 732 35.71 -27.96 12.24
C SER A 732 35.52 -26.64 11.49
N LEU A 733 36.60 -25.87 11.29
CA LEU A 733 36.53 -24.62 10.53
C LEU A 733 36.25 -24.87 9.03
N LEU A 734 36.87 -25.91 8.45
CA LEU A 734 36.60 -26.32 7.07
C LEU A 734 35.14 -26.73 6.87
N GLU A 735 34.59 -27.56 7.77
CA GLU A 735 33.17 -27.99 7.74
C GLU A 735 32.21 -26.80 7.81
N VAL A 736 32.46 -25.83 8.70
CA VAL A 736 31.59 -24.65 8.86
C VAL A 736 31.68 -23.73 7.64
N LEU A 737 32.88 -23.53 7.07
CA LEU A 737 33.08 -22.74 5.83
C LEU A 737 32.49 -23.42 4.59
N GLN A 738 32.59 -24.76 4.48
CA GLN A 738 31.94 -25.50 3.41
C GLN A 738 30.41 -25.46 3.54
N ARG A 739 29.86 -25.48 4.76
CA ARG A 739 28.41 -25.39 4.97
C ARG A 739 27.83 -24.04 4.54
N ASP A 740 28.39 -22.93 5.03
CA ASP A 740 28.03 -21.57 4.59
C ASP A 740 29.12 -20.54 4.93
N ALA A 741 30.02 -20.28 3.99
CA ALA A 741 31.14 -19.33 4.15
C ALA A 741 30.67 -17.88 4.36
N ARG A 742 29.45 -17.51 3.94
CA ARG A 742 28.90 -16.15 4.15
C ARG A 742 28.70 -15.85 5.63
N CYS A 743 28.28 -16.86 6.40
CA CYS A 743 28.05 -16.77 7.84
C CYS A 743 29.32 -16.82 8.69
N VAL A 744 30.50 -17.05 8.10
CA VAL A 744 31.77 -17.16 8.85
C VAL A 744 32.51 -15.84 8.86
N CYS A 745 32.80 -15.36 10.07
CA CYS A 745 33.64 -14.19 10.32
C CYS A 745 34.89 -14.64 11.08
N LEU A 746 36.04 -14.62 10.41
CA LEU A 746 37.34 -14.94 11.00
C LEU A 746 37.85 -13.73 11.79
N LYS A 747 38.26 -13.96 13.05
CA LYS A 747 38.70 -12.89 13.96
C LYS A 747 39.99 -13.26 14.71
N GLU A 748 40.82 -12.26 14.95
CA GLU A 748 42.04 -12.38 15.76
C GLU A 748 41.68 -12.65 17.23
N GLY A 749 42.26 -13.71 17.81
CA GLY A 749 41.98 -14.17 19.18
C GLY A 749 41.02 -15.35 19.25
N GLU A 750 39.95 -15.36 18.44
CA GLU A 750 39.05 -16.53 18.30
C GLU A 750 39.69 -17.62 17.42
N HIS A 751 40.25 -17.20 16.27
CA HIS A 751 40.90 -18.06 15.30
C HIS A 751 42.43 -17.87 15.36
N GLN A 752 43.19 -18.93 15.06
CA GLN A 752 44.66 -18.84 14.94
C GLN A 752 45.05 -18.86 13.47
N VAL A 753 46.07 -18.06 13.11
CA VAL A 753 46.51 -17.91 11.71
C VAL A 753 46.93 -19.27 11.11
N ASP A 754 47.63 -20.11 11.88
CA ASP A 754 48.04 -21.45 11.42
C ASP A 754 46.86 -22.42 11.21
N ASP A 755 45.77 -22.28 11.97
CA ASP A 755 44.54 -23.08 11.78
C ASP A 755 43.84 -22.69 10.47
N VAL A 756 43.76 -21.39 10.17
CA VAL A 756 43.17 -20.86 8.92
C VAL A 756 44.05 -21.21 7.71
N ALA A 757 45.37 -21.07 7.83
CA ALA A 757 46.33 -21.46 6.78
C ALA A 757 46.28 -22.96 6.47
N ASN A 758 46.09 -23.80 7.50
CA ASN A 758 45.87 -25.24 7.30
C ASN A 758 44.51 -25.54 6.67
N THR A 759 43.46 -24.78 7.02
CA THR A 759 42.13 -24.91 6.41
C THR A 759 42.17 -24.62 4.92
N LEU A 760 42.84 -23.55 4.50
CA LEU A 760 43.02 -23.19 3.09
C LEU A 760 43.78 -24.27 2.29
N LYS A 761 44.91 -24.76 2.83
CA LYS A 761 45.67 -25.85 2.19
C LYS A 761 44.84 -27.13 2.08
N ARG A 762 44.10 -27.48 3.14
CA ARG A 762 43.27 -28.69 3.17
C ARG A 762 42.14 -28.61 2.15
N PHE A 763 41.44 -27.48 2.06
CA PHE A 763 40.44 -27.25 1.03
C PHE A 763 40.99 -27.57 -0.38
N PHE A 764 42.12 -26.99 -0.78
CA PHE A 764 42.71 -27.26 -2.11
C PHE A 764 43.13 -28.73 -2.31
N ARG A 765 43.62 -29.39 -1.26
CA ARG A 765 44.01 -30.80 -1.34
C ARG A 765 42.82 -31.76 -1.42
N ASP A 766 41.70 -31.40 -0.80
CA ASP A 766 40.50 -32.22 -0.72
C ASP A 766 39.53 -31.98 -1.91
N LEU A 767 39.79 -31.00 -2.80
CA LEU A 767 39.01 -30.73 -4.03
C LEU A 767 38.94 -31.95 -4.98
N GLY A 768 37.77 -32.22 -5.57
CA GLY A 768 37.57 -33.40 -6.43
C GLY A 768 38.48 -33.45 -7.68
N ASP A 769 38.49 -32.39 -8.49
CA ASP A 769 39.29 -32.31 -9.73
C ASP A 769 40.63 -31.54 -9.55
N GLY A 770 40.88 -30.98 -8.37
CA GLY A 770 42.04 -30.13 -8.07
C GLY A 770 41.99 -28.75 -8.76
N LEU A 771 42.88 -27.84 -8.35
CA LEU A 771 42.88 -26.46 -8.87
C LEU A 771 43.25 -26.39 -10.35
N PHE A 772 44.22 -27.20 -10.78
CA PHE A 772 44.69 -27.25 -12.17
C PHE A 772 43.86 -28.15 -13.09
N THR A 773 42.79 -28.80 -12.58
CA THR A 773 42.03 -29.91 -13.20
C THR A 773 42.89 -31.15 -13.48
N ARG A 774 42.35 -32.35 -13.28
CA ARG A 774 43.06 -33.61 -13.60
C ARG A 774 43.42 -33.71 -15.09
N ARG A 775 42.63 -33.05 -15.95
CA ARG A 775 42.85 -32.99 -17.41
C ARG A 775 44.10 -32.21 -17.80
N TRP A 776 44.33 -31.03 -17.20
CA TRP A 776 45.42 -30.14 -17.62
C TRP A 776 46.67 -30.24 -16.74
N ALA A 777 46.57 -30.75 -15.51
CA ALA A 777 47.70 -30.88 -14.58
C ALA A 777 48.99 -31.50 -15.20
N PRO A 778 48.94 -32.54 -16.05
CA PRO A 778 50.14 -33.08 -16.68
C PRO A 778 50.86 -32.08 -17.60
N ASN A 779 50.12 -31.20 -18.30
CA ASN A 779 50.70 -30.17 -19.16
C ASN A 779 51.43 -29.08 -18.35
N TRP A 780 50.84 -28.67 -17.21
CA TRP A 780 51.49 -27.75 -16.27
C TRP A 780 52.83 -28.31 -15.76
N LEU A 781 52.88 -29.60 -15.40
CA LEU A 781 54.12 -30.25 -14.97
C LEU A 781 55.14 -30.39 -16.11
N TRP A 782 54.70 -30.58 -17.35
CA TRP A 782 55.58 -30.66 -18.52
C TRP A 782 56.24 -29.32 -18.86
N ALA A 783 55.55 -28.19 -18.70
CA ALA A 783 56.10 -26.86 -18.95
C ALA A 783 57.41 -26.59 -18.18
N THR A 784 57.60 -27.19 -17.00
CA THR A 784 58.85 -27.08 -16.19
C THR A 784 60.11 -27.65 -16.85
N VAL A 785 59.97 -28.34 -18.00
CA VAL A 785 61.06 -28.91 -18.81
C VAL A 785 61.58 -27.90 -19.84
N LEU A 786 60.84 -26.81 -20.11
CA LEU A 786 61.27 -25.76 -21.04
C LEU A 786 62.43 -24.96 -20.43
N GLU A 787 63.55 -24.89 -21.15
CA GLU A 787 64.76 -24.16 -20.73
C GLU A 787 64.68 -22.66 -21.02
N ASP A 788 63.89 -22.24 -22.01
CA ASP A 788 63.65 -20.83 -22.32
C ASP A 788 62.52 -20.26 -21.45
N GLU A 789 62.84 -19.28 -20.61
CA GLU A 789 61.88 -18.67 -19.68
C GLU A 789 60.75 -17.93 -20.41
N GLY A 790 61.01 -17.32 -21.57
CA GLY A 790 59.98 -16.64 -22.37
C GLY A 790 58.92 -17.62 -22.87
N ALA A 791 59.34 -18.69 -23.54
CA ALA A 791 58.46 -19.76 -24.00
C ALA A 791 57.75 -20.47 -22.83
N LYS A 792 58.39 -20.58 -21.66
CA LYS A 792 57.78 -21.16 -20.44
C LYS A 792 56.64 -20.27 -19.91
N VAL A 793 56.87 -18.96 -19.81
CA VAL A 793 55.84 -17.97 -19.41
C VAL A 793 54.67 -17.96 -20.39
N ASP A 794 54.93 -18.02 -21.71
CA ASP A 794 53.88 -18.08 -22.72
C ASP A 794 53.06 -19.38 -22.66
N GLU A 795 53.68 -20.54 -22.41
CA GLU A 795 52.96 -21.79 -22.20
C GLU A 795 52.11 -21.74 -20.91
N TYR A 796 52.59 -21.11 -19.84
CA TYR A 796 51.77 -20.88 -18.63
C TYR A 796 50.58 -19.94 -18.90
N ARG A 797 50.73 -18.87 -19.69
CA ARG A 797 49.60 -18.02 -20.14
C ARG A 797 48.59 -18.82 -20.97
N ARG A 798 49.06 -19.70 -21.86
CA ARG A 798 48.22 -20.58 -22.68
C ARG A 798 47.46 -21.61 -21.85
N LEU A 799 48.08 -22.18 -20.82
CA LEU A 799 47.44 -23.10 -19.89
C LEU A 799 46.45 -22.38 -18.96
N LEU A 800 46.78 -21.17 -18.50
CA LEU A 800 45.91 -20.34 -17.66
C LEU A 800 44.60 -19.96 -18.39
N THR A 801 44.69 -19.62 -19.69
CA THR A 801 43.51 -19.33 -20.51
C THR A 801 42.64 -20.57 -20.79
N ALA A 802 43.25 -21.77 -20.82
CA ALA A 802 42.54 -23.05 -20.98
C ALA A 802 41.85 -23.57 -19.70
N LEU A 803 42.16 -23.02 -18.51
CA LEU A 803 41.47 -23.36 -17.26
C LEU A 803 40.03 -22.82 -17.22
N PRO A 804 39.10 -23.51 -16.52
CA PRO A 804 37.77 -22.98 -16.22
C PRO A 804 37.83 -21.60 -15.52
N PRO A 805 36.83 -20.72 -15.71
CA PRO A 805 36.88 -19.34 -15.18
C PRO A 805 37.15 -19.27 -13.67
N VAL A 806 36.43 -20.07 -12.87
CA VAL A 806 36.58 -20.13 -11.41
C VAL A 806 37.98 -20.63 -11.03
N ASN A 807 38.49 -21.68 -11.67
CA ASN A 807 39.85 -22.20 -11.44
C ASN A 807 40.91 -21.14 -11.75
N ARG A 808 40.79 -20.43 -12.88
CA ARG A 808 41.70 -19.33 -13.27
C ARG A 808 41.66 -18.17 -12.26
N ALA A 809 40.47 -17.74 -11.85
CA ALA A 809 40.30 -16.66 -10.87
C ALA A 809 40.88 -17.06 -9.50
N THR A 810 40.56 -18.26 -9.03
CA THR A 810 41.08 -18.83 -7.77
C THR A 810 42.60 -18.96 -7.81
N LEU A 811 43.18 -19.41 -8.93
CA LEU A 811 44.62 -19.49 -9.10
C LEU A 811 45.27 -18.09 -9.09
N LYS A 812 44.70 -17.09 -9.79
CA LYS A 812 45.20 -15.70 -9.71
C LYS A 812 45.16 -15.20 -8.27
N ALA A 813 44.05 -15.37 -7.56
CA ALA A 813 43.89 -14.92 -6.17
C ALA A 813 44.90 -15.59 -5.22
N LEU A 814 45.09 -16.91 -5.35
CA LEU A 814 46.04 -17.65 -4.52
C LEU A 814 47.50 -17.24 -4.83
N ILE A 815 47.92 -17.23 -6.10
CA ILE A 815 49.30 -16.86 -6.45
C ILE A 815 49.58 -15.41 -6.08
N ASN A 816 48.61 -14.50 -6.25
CA ASN A 816 48.69 -13.13 -5.74
C ASN A 816 48.94 -13.10 -4.23
N HIS A 817 48.19 -13.87 -3.45
CA HIS A 817 48.40 -13.95 -2.00
C HIS A 817 49.79 -14.53 -1.64
N LEU A 818 50.25 -15.58 -2.31
CA LEU A 818 51.58 -16.16 -2.08
C LEU A 818 52.71 -15.19 -2.50
N PHE A 819 52.51 -14.42 -3.56
CA PHE A 819 53.39 -13.32 -3.96
C PHE A 819 53.47 -12.23 -2.87
N ARG A 820 52.33 -11.85 -2.28
CA ARG A 820 52.30 -10.94 -1.11
C ARG A 820 53.04 -11.52 0.09
N VAL A 821 52.88 -12.81 0.39
CA VAL A 821 53.57 -13.48 1.51
C VAL A 821 55.10 -13.50 1.32
N GLN A 822 55.61 -13.78 0.12
CA GLN A 822 57.07 -13.82 -0.09
C GLN A 822 57.74 -12.43 -0.05
N CYS A 823 57.01 -11.34 -0.34
CA CYS A 823 57.49 -9.97 -0.10
C CYS A 823 57.85 -9.72 1.38
N PHE A 824 57.26 -10.49 2.30
CA PHE A 824 57.53 -10.45 3.75
C PHE A 824 58.50 -11.54 4.23
N SER A 825 59.20 -12.22 3.33
CA SER A 825 60.11 -13.32 3.67
C SER A 825 61.22 -12.95 4.66
N GLY A 826 61.59 -11.66 4.76
CA GLY A 826 62.51 -11.15 5.79
C GLY A 826 61.98 -11.24 7.22
N GLU A 827 60.66 -11.14 7.42
CA GLU A 827 60.00 -11.32 8.72
C GLU A 827 59.47 -12.75 8.87
N ASN A 828 58.63 -13.18 7.93
CA ASN A 828 57.90 -14.44 8.04
C ASN A 828 58.70 -15.70 7.66
N GLN A 829 59.93 -15.56 7.13
CA GLN A 829 60.84 -16.65 6.72
C GLN A 829 60.32 -17.54 5.57
N MET A 830 59.28 -17.13 4.85
CA MET A 830 58.64 -17.87 3.76
C MET A 830 58.92 -17.23 2.39
N ASN A 831 60.10 -17.51 1.85
CA ASN A 831 60.45 -17.18 0.47
C ASN A 831 59.67 -18.05 -0.55
N THR A 832 59.78 -17.69 -1.83
CA THR A 832 59.11 -18.37 -2.96
C THR A 832 59.33 -19.90 -2.95
N HIS A 833 60.57 -20.33 -2.75
CA HIS A 833 60.93 -21.75 -2.71
C HIS A 833 60.27 -22.51 -1.55
N ASN A 834 60.26 -21.91 -0.35
CA ASN A 834 59.61 -22.48 0.84
C ASN A 834 58.09 -22.60 0.63
N LEU A 835 57.45 -21.63 -0.02
CA LEU A 835 56.02 -21.68 -0.36
C LEU A 835 55.73 -22.73 -1.44
N ALA A 836 56.59 -22.84 -2.45
CA ALA A 836 56.48 -23.83 -3.52
C ALA A 836 56.54 -25.28 -3.02
N ILE A 837 57.43 -25.59 -2.05
CA ILE A 837 57.48 -26.91 -1.39
C ILE A 837 56.17 -27.25 -0.67
N VAL A 838 55.49 -26.27 -0.07
CA VAL A 838 54.23 -26.47 0.64
C VAL A 838 53.03 -26.58 -0.32
N PHE A 839 52.95 -25.68 -1.31
CA PHE A 839 51.80 -25.58 -2.19
C PHE A 839 51.85 -26.49 -3.41
N GLY A 840 53.02 -26.85 -3.94
CA GLY A 840 53.14 -27.79 -5.06
C GLY A 840 52.39 -29.11 -4.82
N PRO A 841 52.69 -29.85 -3.74
CA PRO A 841 51.97 -31.09 -3.41
C PRO A 841 50.50 -30.87 -3.08
N THR A 842 50.16 -29.70 -2.53
CA THR A 842 48.79 -29.32 -2.14
C THR A 842 47.90 -29.06 -3.35
N LEU A 843 48.38 -28.31 -4.36
CA LEU A 843 47.60 -27.89 -5.52
C LEU A 843 47.54 -28.94 -6.64
N PHE A 844 48.59 -29.76 -6.76
CA PHE A 844 48.63 -30.90 -7.69
C PHE A 844 48.17 -32.22 -7.04
N GLN A 845 47.84 -32.20 -5.75
CA GLN A 845 47.34 -33.36 -4.99
C GLN A 845 48.29 -34.58 -5.05
N THR A 846 49.60 -34.32 -5.05
CA THR A 846 50.65 -35.34 -5.10
C THR A 846 51.16 -35.70 -3.70
N ASP A 847 51.89 -36.82 -3.61
CA ASP A 847 52.52 -37.28 -2.37
C ASP A 847 53.77 -36.48 -1.96
N GLY A 848 54.07 -35.39 -2.69
CA GLY A 848 55.20 -34.51 -2.44
C GLY A 848 56.56 -35.02 -2.90
N LYS A 849 56.63 -36.17 -3.60
CA LYS A 849 57.89 -36.67 -4.17
C LYS A 849 58.25 -36.04 -5.52
N ASP A 850 57.25 -35.56 -6.27
CA ASP A 850 57.50 -34.88 -7.55
C ASP A 850 57.83 -33.39 -7.34
N TYR A 851 59.11 -33.05 -7.50
CA TYR A 851 59.60 -31.68 -7.39
C TYR A 851 59.07 -30.75 -8.50
N LYS A 852 58.55 -31.29 -9.62
CA LYS A 852 57.97 -30.48 -10.71
C LYS A 852 56.73 -29.72 -10.25
N ALA A 853 55.92 -30.31 -9.36
CA ALA A 853 54.74 -29.64 -8.80
C ALA A 853 55.12 -28.40 -7.98
N GLY A 854 56.25 -28.46 -7.25
CA GLY A 854 56.84 -27.29 -6.60
C GLY A 854 57.34 -26.26 -7.62
N ARG A 855 58.11 -26.69 -8.63
CA ARG A 855 58.66 -25.82 -9.68
C ARG A 855 57.59 -24.99 -10.40
N VAL A 856 56.44 -25.56 -10.74
CA VAL A 856 55.33 -24.79 -11.34
C VAL A 856 54.85 -23.66 -10.41
N VAL A 857 54.72 -23.93 -9.11
CA VAL A 857 54.30 -22.89 -8.14
C VAL A 857 55.39 -21.83 -7.94
N GLU A 858 56.66 -22.24 -7.94
CA GLU A 858 57.82 -21.34 -7.88
C GLU A 858 57.89 -20.40 -9.10
N ASP A 859 57.72 -20.94 -10.30
CA ASP A 859 57.65 -20.18 -11.56
C ASP A 859 56.45 -19.21 -11.57
N LEU A 860 55.27 -19.67 -11.12
CA LEU A 860 54.03 -18.87 -11.07
C LEU A 860 54.11 -17.67 -10.12
N ILE A 861 54.76 -17.83 -8.96
CA ILE A 861 54.95 -16.72 -8.01
C ILE A 861 56.04 -15.77 -8.53
N SER A 862 57.16 -16.30 -9.03
CA SER A 862 58.28 -15.49 -9.54
C SER A 862 57.88 -14.60 -10.72
N HIS A 863 57.09 -15.14 -11.66
CA HIS A 863 56.63 -14.44 -12.87
C HIS A 863 55.16 -13.98 -12.76
N TYR A 864 54.65 -13.74 -11.54
CA TYR A 864 53.24 -13.42 -11.29
C TYR A 864 52.72 -12.24 -12.15
N VAL A 865 53.47 -11.14 -12.24
CA VAL A 865 53.11 -9.95 -13.02
C VAL A 865 52.93 -10.28 -14.50
N GLU A 866 53.87 -11.06 -15.05
CA GLU A 866 53.91 -11.41 -16.47
C GLU A 866 52.90 -12.50 -16.86
N ILE A 867 52.68 -13.52 -16.02
CA ILE A 867 51.75 -14.61 -16.34
C ILE A 867 50.30 -14.17 -16.19
N PHE A 868 49.99 -13.32 -15.20
CA PHE A 868 48.63 -12.87 -14.89
C PHE A 868 48.29 -11.48 -15.45
N ASN A 869 49.18 -10.88 -16.27
CA ASN A 869 49.05 -9.55 -16.89
C ASN A 869 48.62 -8.47 -15.89
N VAL A 870 49.33 -8.41 -14.75
CA VAL A 870 49.04 -7.45 -13.68
C VAL A 870 49.61 -6.09 -14.07
N ASN A 871 48.79 -5.04 -14.04
CA ASN A 871 49.24 -3.70 -14.40
C ASN A 871 49.89 -2.96 -13.22
N ASP A 872 50.70 -1.94 -13.52
CA ASP A 872 51.43 -1.15 -12.51
C ASP A 872 50.50 -0.50 -11.47
N GLN A 873 49.25 -0.22 -11.83
CA GLN A 873 48.26 0.38 -10.94
C GLN A 873 47.68 -0.65 -9.94
N GLU A 874 47.45 -1.89 -10.36
CA GLU A 874 47.06 -3.02 -9.51
C GLU A 874 48.21 -3.37 -8.55
N MET A 875 49.45 -3.44 -9.05
CA MET A 875 50.66 -3.62 -8.23
C MET A 875 50.85 -2.50 -7.20
N LYS A 876 50.74 -1.23 -7.62
CA LYS A 876 50.86 -0.08 -6.72
C LYS A 876 49.78 -0.09 -5.64
N LYS A 877 48.52 -0.37 -6.02
CA LYS A 877 47.41 -0.48 -5.07
C LYS A 877 47.66 -1.57 -4.03
N GLN A 878 48.18 -2.73 -4.44
CA GLN A 878 48.54 -3.81 -3.51
C GLN A 878 49.66 -3.39 -2.56
N GLN A 879 50.69 -2.72 -3.07
CA GLN A 879 51.78 -2.21 -2.23
C GLN A 879 51.30 -1.13 -1.24
N ASP A 880 50.42 -0.23 -1.66
CA ASP A 880 49.81 0.80 -0.80
C ASP A 880 48.91 0.16 0.28
N GLU A 881 48.11 -0.86 -0.06
CA GLU A 881 47.26 -1.63 0.86
C GLU A 881 48.09 -2.37 1.91
N ILE A 882 49.14 -3.08 1.48
CA ILE A 882 50.12 -3.73 2.35
C ILE A 882 50.76 -2.72 3.30
N THR A 883 51.21 -1.58 2.78
CA THR A 883 51.84 -0.51 3.57
C THR A 883 50.87 0.08 4.60
N ALA A 884 49.57 0.17 4.27
CA ALA A 884 48.54 0.60 5.19
C ALA A 884 48.29 -0.44 6.30
N ILE A 885 48.22 -1.74 5.97
CA ILE A 885 48.08 -2.83 6.94
C ILE A 885 49.28 -2.83 7.92
N MET A 886 50.51 -2.69 7.42
CA MET A 886 51.70 -2.57 8.28
C MET A 886 51.61 -1.37 9.22
N LYS A 887 51.32 -0.18 8.72
CA LYS A 887 51.17 1.05 9.54
C LYS A 887 50.06 0.92 10.58
N MET A 888 48.93 0.30 10.22
CA MET A 888 47.85 -0.02 11.17
C MET A 888 48.30 -1.02 12.22
N ARG A 889 49.16 -2.00 11.89
CA ARG A 889 49.67 -2.99 12.84
C ARG A 889 50.74 -2.43 13.77
N GLU A 890 51.66 -1.61 13.26
CA GLU A 890 52.62 -0.83 14.04
C GLU A 890 51.88 0.11 15.03
N ALA A 891 50.81 0.77 14.58
CA ALA A 891 49.92 1.53 15.45
C ALA A 891 49.17 0.62 16.45
N SER A 892 48.74 -0.59 16.06
CA SER A 892 48.04 -1.53 16.94
C SER A 892 48.94 -2.11 18.04
N SER A 893 50.24 -2.26 17.80
CA SER A 893 51.24 -2.54 18.85
C SER A 893 51.40 -1.41 19.87
N SER A 894 50.86 -0.21 19.60
CA SER A 894 50.75 0.88 20.58
C SER A 894 49.42 0.93 21.33
N GLY A 895 48.44 0.07 20.99
CA GLY A 895 47.22 -0.12 21.77
C GLY A 895 45.93 -0.30 20.97
N THR A 896 45.52 -1.57 20.78
CA THR A 896 44.13 -2.02 20.52
C THR A 896 43.34 -1.37 19.38
N GLN A 897 43.32 -2.05 18.23
CA GLN A 897 42.19 -2.05 17.28
C GLN A 897 41.96 -3.49 16.79
N GLN A 898 40.71 -3.85 16.48
CA GLN A 898 40.36 -5.13 15.84
C GLN A 898 39.61 -4.84 14.52
N ALA A 899 39.73 -5.71 13.53
CA ALA A 899 39.01 -5.56 12.27
C ALA A 899 37.50 -5.80 12.47
N GLY A 900 36.67 -4.86 12.00
CA GLY A 900 35.20 -4.89 12.16
C GLY A 900 34.56 -3.58 12.65
N ASP A 901 35.37 -2.55 12.92
CA ASP A 901 34.89 -1.25 13.43
C ASP A 901 34.25 -0.37 12.34
N PHE A 902 32.99 0.01 12.53
CA PHE A 902 32.35 1.08 11.75
C PHE A 902 32.62 2.44 12.39
N ILE A 903 33.06 3.44 11.63
CA ILE A 903 33.26 4.80 12.16
C ILE A 903 31.93 5.55 12.06
N CYS A 904 31.37 5.91 13.22
CA CYS A 904 30.11 6.64 13.33
C CYS A 904 30.34 8.01 13.96
N THR A 905 29.63 9.02 13.46
CA THR A 905 29.44 10.28 14.18
C THR A 905 28.37 10.12 15.26
N VAL A 906 28.68 10.50 16.50
CA VAL A 906 27.76 10.54 17.64
C VAL A 906 27.86 11.93 18.27
N TYR A 907 26.73 12.53 18.62
CA TYR A 907 26.70 13.86 19.23
C TYR A 907 26.49 13.77 20.74
N LEU A 908 27.09 14.68 21.49
CA LEU A 908 26.81 14.87 22.92
C LEU A 908 25.73 15.94 23.11
N GLU A 909 24.68 15.60 23.87
CA GLU A 909 23.52 16.43 24.23
C GLU A 909 22.64 16.91 23.05
N GLU A 910 23.20 17.57 22.04
CA GLU A 910 22.51 18.20 20.90
C GLU A 910 23.34 18.07 19.59
N LYS A 911 22.71 18.14 18.40
CA LYS A 911 23.40 18.07 17.10
C LYS A 911 24.13 19.39 16.77
N LYS A 912 25.37 19.53 17.24
CA LYS A 912 26.25 20.68 16.96
C LYS A 912 27.63 20.20 16.49
N THR A 913 28.30 21.00 15.65
CA THR A 913 29.66 20.72 15.19
C THR A 913 30.67 20.64 16.34
N GLU A 914 30.46 21.42 17.41
CA GLU A 914 31.30 21.39 18.62
C GLU A 914 31.08 20.15 19.51
N THR A 915 29.91 19.49 19.41
CA THR A 915 29.53 18.31 20.20
C THR A 915 29.80 16.98 19.47
N GLU A 916 30.15 17.03 18.19
CA GLU A 916 30.46 15.88 17.36
C GLU A 916 31.60 15.02 17.92
N GLN A 917 31.45 13.70 17.85
CA GLN A 917 32.48 12.70 18.20
C GLN A 917 32.45 11.55 17.19
N HIS A 918 33.56 11.32 16.48
CA HIS A 918 33.72 10.14 15.66
C HIS A 918 34.20 8.97 16.54
N VAL A 919 33.36 7.94 16.68
CA VAL A 919 33.63 6.73 17.47
C VAL A 919 33.73 5.52 16.55
N LYS A 920 34.63 4.60 16.88
CA LYS A 920 34.74 3.29 16.24
C LYS A 920 33.80 2.33 16.96
N ILE A 921 32.90 1.70 16.23
CA ILE A 921 31.84 0.86 16.78
C ILE A 921 32.06 -0.58 16.31
N PRO A 922 32.62 -1.44 17.19
CA PRO A 922 32.69 -2.89 16.97
C PRO A 922 31.30 -3.51 16.82
N ALA A 923 31.21 -4.64 16.12
CA ALA A 923 29.97 -5.40 15.94
C ALA A 923 29.32 -5.93 17.24
N THR A 924 30.05 -5.93 18.36
CA THR A 924 29.54 -6.31 19.68
C THR A 924 29.11 -5.12 20.55
N MET A 925 29.46 -3.89 20.18
CA MET A 925 29.35 -2.71 21.04
C MET A 925 27.90 -2.42 21.43
N THR A 926 27.65 -2.27 22.73
CA THR A 926 26.32 -1.91 23.25
C THR A 926 26.12 -0.40 23.37
N ALA A 927 24.86 0.04 23.47
CA ALA A 927 24.51 1.43 23.72
C ALA A 927 25.08 1.95 25.05
N GLU A 928 25.24 1.09 26.06
CA GLU A 928 25.94 1.38 27.32
C GLU A 928 27.42 1.67 27.09
N GLU A 929 28.13 0.78 26.38
CA GLU A 929 29.56 0.92 26.10
C GLU A 929 29.85 2.20 25.29
N LEU A 930 29.01 2.51 24.30
CA LEU A 930 29.11 3.75 23.53
C LEU A 930 28.87 5.00 24.39
N THR A 931 27.87 4.95 25.28
CA THR A 931 27.58 6.04 26.21
C THR A 931 28.78 6.31 27.12
N PHE A 932 29.38 5.27 27.69
CA PHE A 932 30.59 5.41 28.51
C PHE A 932 31.79 5.95 27.73
N GLU A 933 32.02 5.48 26.50
CA GLU A 933 33.15 5.96 25.69
C GLU A 933 33.03 7.46 25.35
N ILE A 934 31.83 7.94 25.00
CA ILE A 934 31.58 9.36 24.74
C ILE A 934 31.83 10.22 25.99
N LEU A 935 31.36 9.77 27.16
CA LEU A 935 31.53 10.48 28.43
C LEU A 935 33.00 10.52 28.88
N ASP A 936 33.74 9.43 28.70
CA ASP A 936 35.17 9.34 29.04
C ASP A 936 36.02 10.25 28.13
N ARG A 937 35.78 10.21 26.81
CA ARG A 937 36.42 11.11 25.83
C ARG A 937 36.21 12.60 26.17
N ARG A 938 35.03 12.96 26.70
CA ARG A 938 34.68 14.33 27.13
C ARG A 938 35.00 14.61 28.61
N LYS A 939 35.56 13.64 29.34
CA LYS A 939 35.92 13.72 30.78
C LYS A 939 34.74 14.10 31.69
N ILE A 940 33.54 13.65 31.36
CA ILE A 940 32.32 13.95 32.11
C ILE A 940 32.18 12.97 33.28
N VAL A 941 32.36 13.47 34.50
CA VAL A 941 32.20 12.69 35.72
C VAL A 941 30.70 12.52 36.01
N MET A 942 30.18 11.29 35.88
CA MET A 942 28.79 10.98 36.22
C MET A 942 28.57 11.08 37.74
N LYS A 943 27.53 11.83 38.14
CA LYS A 943 27.09 11.91 39.54
C LYS A 943 26.12 10.77 39.87
N GLU A 944 25.86 10.57 41.15
CA GLU A 944 24.79 9.66 41.57
C GLU A 944 23.44 10.17 41.05
N LYS A 945 22.66 9.27 40.42
CA LYS A 945 21.41 9.56 39.68
C LYS A 945 21.56 10.32 38.35
N ASP A 946 22.77 10.49 37.80
CA ASP A 946 22.93 10.87 36.39
C ASP A 946 22.71 9.67 35.47
N TYR A 947 21.51 9.56 34.88
CA TYR A 947 21.17 8.54 33.90
C TYR A 947 21.50 9.03 32.48
N TRP A 948 22.67 8.66 31.95
CA TRP A 948 23.05 8.93 30.56
C TRP A 948 22.65 7.79 29.63
N SER A 949 22.16 8.09 28.44
CA SER A 949 21.77 7.06 27.46
C SER A 949 22.01 7.53 26.03
N CYS A 950 22.16 6.57 25.12
CA CYS A 950 22.18 6.81 23.69
C CYS A 950 20.75 6.84 23.13
N PHE A 951 20.48 7.75 22.20
CA PHE A 951 19.19 7.97 21.55
C PHE A 951 19.37 7.93 20.04
N GLU A 952 18.43 7.28 19.35
CA GLU A 952 18.15 7.39 17.92
C GLU A 952 17.25 8.62 17.72
N VAL A 953 17.69 9.63 16.96
CA VAL A 953 16.99 10.91 16.76
C VAL A 953 16.83 11.20 15.28
N ASN A 954 15.63 11.62 14.85
CA ASN A 954 15.36 12.04 13.47
C ASN A 954 16.08 13.37 13.16
N GLU A 955 16.56 13.58 11.93
CA GLU A 955 17.22 14.82 11.48
C GLU A 955 16.48 16.12 11.81
N ARG A 956 15.14 16.09 11.94
CA ARG A 956 14.32 17.26 12.29
C ARG A 956 14.12 17.48 13.80
N GLU A 957 14.67 16.61 14.64
CA GLU A 957 14.45 16.58 16.10
C GLU A 957 12.96 16.42 16.52
N GLU A 958 12.08 16.07 15.57
CA GLU A 958 10.64 15.87 15.81
C GLU A 958 10.35 14.65 16.69
N ALA A 959 11.22 13.63 16.69
CA ALA A 959 11.05 12.39 17.45
C ALA A 959 12.39 11.74 17.82
N GLU A 960 12.40 11.09 18.98
CA GLU A 960 13.56 10.40 19.54
C GLU A 960 13.20 9.05 20.17
N ARG A 961 14.12 8.09 20.11
CA ARG A 961 14.00 6.78 20.75
C ARG A 961 15.23 6.53 21.63
N PRO A 962 15.11 6.48 22.97
CA PRO A 962 16.20 5.99 23.82
C PRO A 962 16.45 4.52 23.52
N LEU A 963 17.72 4.17 23.31
CA LEU A 963 18.17 2.80 23.12
C LEU A 963 18.29 2.11 24.47
N HIS A 964 17.89 0.84 24.55
CA HIS A 964 18.13 0.04 25.75
C HIS A 964 19.63 -0.21 25.91
N TYR A 965 20.11 -0.21 27.16
CA TYR A 965 21.55 -0.25 27.46
C TYR A 965 22.28 -1.47 26.85
N SER A 966 21.56 -2.58 26.66
CA SER A 966 22.08 -3.82 26.04
C SER A 966 21.86 -3.95 24.53
N GLU A 967 21.17 -3.00 23.89
CA GLU A 967 21.04 -2.99 22.43
C GLU A 967 22.41 -2.78 21.76
N LYS A 968 22.69 -3.56 20.71
CA LYS A 968 23.92 -3.42 19.91
C LYS A 968 23.78 -2.24 18.96
N VAL A 969 24.80 -1.39 18.88
CA VAL A 969 24.72 -0.14 18.10
C VAL A 969 24.93 -0.39 16.60
N LEU A 970 25.79 -1.33 16.20
CA LEU A 970 26.09 -1.56 14.77
C LEU A 970 24.85 -1.96 13.93
N PRO A 971 23.96 -2.89 14.38
CA PRO A 971 22.72 -3.18 13.66
C PRO A 971 21.78 -1.98 13.54
N ILE A 972 21.75 -1.10 14.56
CA ILE A 972 20.95 0.13 14.53
C ILE A 972 21.50 1.07 13.45
N LEU A 973 22.83 1.25 13.40
CA LEU A 973 23.51 2.08 12.42
C LEU A 973 23.28 1.62 10.97
N HIS A 974 23.34 0.32 10.71
CA HIS A 974 23.00 -0.22 9.39
C HIS A 974 21.52 -0.05 9.02
N CYS A 975 20.64 0.23 9.99
CA CYS A 975 19.22 0.53 9.79
C CYS A 975 18.91 2.04 9.83
N LEU A 976 19.86 2.92 10.17
CA LEU A 976 19.66 4.36 10.06
C LEU A 976 19.70 4.73 8.57
N GLY A 977 18.58 5.26 8.06
CA GLY A 977 18.58 5.97 6.80
C GLY A 977 19.33 7.30 6.91
N THR A 978 19.38 8.07 5.82
CA THR A 978 19.97 9.43 5.82
C THR A 978 19.25 10.41 6.76
N GLU A 979 18.08 10.07 7.28
CA GLU A 979 17.21 10.94 8.08
C GLU A 979 17.33 10.73 9.61
N SER A 980 18.36 10.06 10.13
CA SER A 980 18.51 9.82 11.58
C SER A 980 19.97 9.72 12.06
N TYR A 981 20.21 10.07 13.33
CA TYR A 981 21.53 10.14 13.95
C TYR A 981 21.52 9.70 15.43
N LEU A 982 22.71 9.48 16.00
CA LEU A 982 22.88 9.08 17.40
C LEU A 982 23.29 10.25 18.31
N VAL A 983 22.62 10.36 19.46
CA VAL A 983 22.91 11.36 20.50
C VAL A 983 23.09 10.68 21.85
N VAL A 984 24.14 11.04 22.59
CA VAL A 984 24.30 10.68 24.01
C VAL A 984 23.85 11.85 24.87
N LYS A 985 22.79 11.67 25.67
CA LYS A 985 22.24 12.71 26.55
C LYS A 985 21.66 12.13 27.84
N LYS A 986 21.34 13.01 28.80
CA LYS A 986 20.73 12.60 30.08
C LYS A 986 19.23 12.31 29.96
N GLN A 987 18.79 11.14 30.42
CA GLN A 987 17.40 10.75 30.48
C GLN A 987 16.74 11.21 31.79
N MET A 988 16.22 12.44 31.80
CA MET A 988 15.58 13.08 32.97
C MET A 988 14.42 12.29 33.59
N SER A 989 13.75 11.45 32.80
CA SER A 989 12.56 10.68 33.23
C SER A 989 12.89 9.38 33.97
N MET A 990 14.15 8.90 33.91
CA MET A 990 14.53 7.54 34.32
C MET A 990 14.21 7.24 35.80
N GLU A 991 14.49 8.16 36.72
CA GLU A 991 14.18 7.95 38.14
C GLU A 991 12.67 7.77 38.39
N SER A 992 11.83 8.58 37.73
CA SER A 992 10.37 8.45 37.82
C SER A 992 9.88 7.12 37.22
N MET A 993 10.47 6.67 36.10
CA MET A 993 10.14 5.38 35.49
C MET A 993 10.51 4.20 36.40
N LEU A 994 11.69 4.23 37.03
CA LEU A 994 12.12 3.19 37.97
C LEU A 994 11.22 3.14 39.22
N ILE A 995 10.84 4.29 39.78
CA ILE A 995 9.90 4.38 40.93
C ILE A 995 8.51 3.84 40.54
N TYR A 996 8.03 4.14 39.33
CA TYR A 996 6.78 3.58 38.82
C TYR A 996 6.84 2.05 38.70
N LEU A 997 7.87 1.52 38.02
CA LEU A 997 8.02 0.08 37.83
C LEU A 997 8.19 -0.68 39.16
N ALA A 998 8.84 -0.08 40.16
CA ALA A 998 9.00 -0.65 41.49
C ALA A 998 7.72 -0.63 42.36
N SER A 999 6.78 0.28 42.08
CA SER A 999 5.49 0.40 42.80
C SER A 999 4.33 -0.32 42.10
N ARG A 1000 4.53 -0.79 40.87
CA ARG A 1000 3.51 -1.45 40.05
C ARG A 1000 3.33 -2.92 40.44
N VAL A 1001 2.07 -3.34 40.56
CA VAL A 1001 1.69 -4.73 40.83
C VAL A 1001 1.04 -5.33 39.57
N GLY A 1002 1.79 -6.15 38.83
CA GLY A 1002 1.29 -6.96 37.71
C GLY A 1002 1.79 -6.57 36.31
N ASP A 1003 1.82 -7.56 35.40
CA ASP A 1003 2.52 -7.47 34.11
C ASP A 1003 1.76 -6.73 32.99
N CYS A 1004 0.49 -6.40 33.19
CA CYS A 1004 -0.32 -5.67 32.20
C CYS A 1004 -0.53 -4.18 32.58
N LYS A 1005 -0.65 -3.30 31.58
CA LYS A 1005 -1.09 -1.91 31.74
C LYS A 1005 -2.25 -1.66 30.79
N HIS A 1006 -3.28 -0.96 31.27
CA HIS A 1006 -4.46 -0.67 30.49
C HIS A 1006 -5.00 0.72 30.79
N GLY A 1007 -5.63 1.37 29.82
CA GLY A 1007 -6.11 2.74 29.97
C GLY A 1007 -6.69 3.32 28.70
N MET A 1008 -7.34 4.47 28.82
CA MET A 1008 -7.76 5.27 27.67
C MET A 1008 -6.54 6.04 27.13
N MET A 1009 -6.36 6.05 25.81
CA MET A 1009 -5.35 6.85 25.12
C MET A 1009 -5.96 7.46 23.87
N LYS A 1010 -5.46 8.64 23.48
CA LYS A 1010 -5.81 9.29 22.22
C LYS A 1010 -5.01 8.64 21.09
N PHE A 1011 -5.70 7.96 20.19
CA PHE A 1011 -5.13 7.26 19.06
C PHE A 1011 -5.39 8.02 17.75
N ARG A 1012 -4.34 8.21 16.95
CA ARG A 1012 -4.42 8.64 15.55
C ARG A 1012 -3.53 7.74 14.72
N GLU A 1013 -4.08 7.26 13.61
CA GLU A 1013 -3.37 6.44 12.62
C GLU A 1013 -3.32 7.24 11.32
N GLU A 1014 -2.13 7.41 10.74
CA GLU A 1014 -2.01 8.09 9.46
C GLU A 1014 -2.26 7.12 8.31
N ARG A 1015 -3.44 7.29 7.68
CA ARG A 1015 -3.78 6.63 6.43
C ARG A 1015 -3.12 7.36 5.26
N ASN A 1016 -2.02 6.82 4.75
CA ASN A 1016 -1.60 7.08 3.36
C ASN A 1016 -2.52 6.32 2.39
N LEU A 1017 -3.76 6.80 2.28
CA LEU A 1017 -4.78 6.34 1.35
C LEU A 1017 -5.58 7.56 0.85
N LEU A 1018 -5.27 7.98 -0.38
CA LEU A 1018 -6.17 8.72 -1.27
C LEU A 1018 -6.67 10.11 -0.82
N GLY A 1019 -5.77 11.01 -0.36
CA GLY A 1019 -5.86 12.47 -0.58
C GLY A 1019 -7.16 13.24 -0.22
N LEU A 1020 -8.10 12.62 0.48
CA LEU A 1020 -9.44 13.14 0.76
C LEU A 1020 -9.53 13.47 2.25
N GLY A 1021 -9.10 14.68 2.59
CA GLY A 1021 -9.03 15.15 3.97
C GLY A 1021 -10.40 15.29 4.63
N LEU A 1022 -10.86 14.24 5.32
CA LEU A 1022 -11.94 14.27 6.31
C LEU A 1022 -11.58 13.34 7.48
N SER A 1023 -11.56 13.90 8.70
CA SER A 1023 -11.17 13.28 9.99
C SER A 1023 -9.66 13.07 10.23
N THR A 1024 -8.93 14.18 10.44
CA THR A 1024 -7.56 14.19 10.99
C THR A 1024 -7.52 14.30 12.52
N GLY A 1025 -8.51 13.72 13.21
CA GLY A 1025 -8.67 13.81 14.66
C GLY A 1025 -7.99 12.67 15.42
N PHE A 1026 -7.50 12.97 16.64
CA PHE A 1026 -7.24 11.93 17.64
C PHE A 1026 -8.58 11.39 18.17
N HIS A 1027 -8.66 10.07 18.38
CA HIS A 1027 -9.83 9.40 18.89
C HIS A 1027 -9.51 8.72 20.23
N ASP A 1028 -10.37 8.88 21.23
CA ASP A 1028 -10.22 8.13 22.48
C ASP A 1028 -10.44 6.63 22.23
N ARG A 1029 -9.50 5.81 22.70
CA ARG A 1029 -9.49 4.35 22.53
C ARG A 1029 -8.90 3.68 23.76
N TYR A 1030 -9.41 2.49 24.08
CA TYR A 1030 -8.95 1.74 25.25
C TYR A 1030 -7.86 0.75 24.83
N PHE A 1031 -6.68 0.85 25.45
CA PHE A 1031 -5.55 -0.03 25.19
C PHE A 1031 -5.32 -1.00 26.34
N ILE A 1032 -4.86 -2.20 26.00
CA ILE A 1032 -4.33 -3.20 26.94
C ILE A 1032 -2.98 -3.69 26.43
N LEU A 1033 -1.91 -3.39 27.16
CA LEU A 1033 -0.57 -3.92 26.96
C LEU A 1033 -0.34 -5.07 27.95
N ASN A 1034 0.10 -6.22 27.44
CA ASN A 1034 0.56 -7.35 28.24
C ASN A 1034 1.98 -7.78 27.81
N HIS A 1035 2.51 -8.86 28.41
CA HIS A 1035 3.87 -9.35 28.19
C HIS A 1035 4.24 -9.73 26.73
N SER A 1036 3.26 -9.83 25.82
CA SER A 1036 3.49 -10.21 24.40
C SER A 1036 2.80 -9.28 23.39
N TRP A 1037 1.68 -8.64 23.76
CA TRP A 1037 0.78 -7.95 22.82
C TRP A 1037 0.29 -6.60 23.36
N LEU A 1038 0.25 -5.61 22.48
CA LEU A 1038 -0.53 -4.38 22.63
C LEU A 1038 -1.87 -4.58 21.90
N ARG A 1039 -2.99 -4.36 22.58
CA ARG A 1039 -4.35 -4.51 22.02
C ARG A 1039 -5.12 -3.20 22.07
N LEU A 1040 -5.81 -2.88 20.97
CA LEU A 1040 -6.72 -1.76 20.80
C LEU A 1040 -8.17 -2.23 20.95
N TYR A 1041 -8.98 -1.52 21.73
CA TYR A 1041 -10.42 -1.74 21.88
C TYR A 1041 -11.19 -0.44 21.61
N LYS A 1042 -12.34 -0.58 20.94
CA LYS A 1042 -13.25 0.53 20.63
C LYS A 1042 -13.78 1.22 21.89
N GLU A 1043 -14.19 0.42 22.88
CA GLU A 1043 -14.72 0.86 24.18
C GLU A 1043 -14.33 -0.16 25.28
N VAL A 1044 -14.27 0.28 26.54
CA VAL A 1044 -13.88 -0.54 27.72
C VAL A 1044 -14.70 -1.83 27.88
N ARG A 1045 -15.94 -1.87 27.37
CA ARG A 1045 -16.84 -3.03 27.43
C ARG A 1045 -16.76 -3.95 26.20
N SER A 1046 -15.83 -3.72 25.27
CA SER A 1046 -15.71 -4.51 24.05
C SER A 1046 -15.05 -5.86 24.32
N HIS A 1047 -15.75 -6.96 24.04
CA HIS A 1047 -15.22 -8.32 24.23
C HIS A 1047 -14.22 -8.78 23.16
N LYS A 1048 -14.06 -8.02 22.06
CA LYS A 1048 -13.12 -8.32 20.97
C LYS A 1048 -12.26 -7.09 20.67
N PRO A 1049 -10.92 -7.24 20.53
CA PRO A 1049 -10.05 -6.15 20.12
C PRO A 1049 -10.25 -5.79 18.65
N GLU A 1050 -10.01 -4.52 18.34
CA GLU A 1050 -10.06 -3.92 17.00
C GLU A 1050 -8.75 -4.16 16.24
N LYS A 1051 -7.60 -4.07 16.94
CA LYS A 1051 -6.25 -4.36 16.45
C LYS A 1051 -5.37 -4.96 17.55
N GLU A 1052 -4.39 -5.78 17.18
CA GLU A 1052 -3.35 -6.29 18.08
C GLU A 1052 -1.97 -6.17 17.42
N TRP A 1053 -0.93 -5.86 18.21
CA TRP A 1053 0.47 -5.77 17.75
C TRP A 1053 1.40 -6.56 18.69
N PRO A 1054 2.35 -7.37 18.17
CA PRO A 1054 3.36 -8.02 19.00
C PRO A 1054 4.35 -6.99 19.56
N VAL A 1055 4.51 -6.93 20.87
CA VAL A 1055 5.29 -5.86 21.55
C VAL A 1055 6.78 -5.91 21.18
N ARG A 1056 7.31 -7.10 20.92
CA ARG A 1056 8.71 -7.31 20.46
C ARG A 1056 9.02 -6.67 19.11
N ASN A 1057 8.00 -6.41 18.29
CA ASN A 1057 8.16 -5.88 16.93
C ASN A 1057 7.87 -4.37 16.85
N LEU A 1058 7.48 -3.73 17.96
CA LEU A 1058 7.20 -2.30 18.02
C LEU A 1058 8.48 -1.49 18.26
N LYS A 1059 8.77 -0.48 17.42
CA LYS A 1059 9.69 0.60 17.78
C LYS A 1059 8.89 1.74 18.42
N VAL A 1060 9.19 2.08 19.66
CA VAL A 1060 8.49 3.14 20.40
C VAL A 1060 9.36 4.41 20.41
N TYR A 1061 8.87 5.47 19.79
CA TYR A 1061 9.48 6.79 19.77
C TYR A 1061 8.70 7.75 20.67
N LEU A 1062 9.39 8.75 21.20
CA LEU A 1062 8.83 9.92 21.87
C LEU A 1062 8.85 11.09 20.88
N GLY A 1063 7.68 11.52 20.41
CA GLY A 1063 7.55 12.66 19.50
C GLY A 1063 6.66 12.43 18.27
N GLY A 1064 6.97 13.16 17.20
CA GLY A 1064 6.16 13.33 15.98
C GLY A 1064 6.25 12.25 14.91
N TRP A 1065 6.91 11.12 15.18
CA TRP A 1065 7.02 9.94 14.29
C TRP A 1065 6.85 8.68 15.16
N PRO A 1066 6.30 7.54 14.66
CA PRO A 1066 5.94 7.20 13.27
C PRO A 1066 4.40 7.03 13.07
N VAL A 1067 3.99 6.34 12.00
CA VAL A 1067 2.63 6.00 11.47
C VAL A 1067 1.44 5.92 12.47
N VAL A 1068 1.68 5.54 13.73
CA VAL A 1068 0.66 5.45 14.78
C VAL A 1068 1.03 6.35 15.95
N TYR A 1069 0.17 7.34 16.22
CA TYR A 1069 0.31 8.29 17.33
C TYR A 1069 -0.54 7.86 18.53
N LEU A 1070 0.13 7.69 19.67
CA LEU A 1070 -0.50 7.51 20.98
C LEU A 1070 -0.25 8.75 21.84
N CYS A 1071 -1.33 9.41 22.25
CA CYS A 1071 -1.28 10.60 23.10
C CYS A 1071 -1.96 10.29 24.46
N CYS A 1072 -1.28 10.69 25.54
CA CYS A 1072 -1.77 10.57 26.92
C CYS A 1072 -2.21 11.95 27.44
N ASP A 1073 -3.19 11.98 28.33
CA ASP A 1073 -3.66 13.24 28.92
C ASP A 1073 -2.63 13.89 29.86
N THR A 1074 -1.68 13.13 30.41
CA THR A 1074 -0.59 13.66 31.23
C THR A 1074 0.79 13.13 30.84
N GLN A 1075 1.81 13.95 31.12
CA GLN A 1075 3.23 13.56 31.05
C GLN A 1075 3.60 12.48 32.09
N ALA A 1076 2.80 12.26 33.14
CA ALA A 1076 2.99 11.11 34.04
C ALA A 1076 2.57 9.82 33.32
N ASP A 1077 1.34 9.76 32.82
CA ASP A 1077 0.79 8.61 32.09
C ASP A 1077 1.68 8.21 30.90
N LEU A 1078 2.18 9.19 30.13
CA LEU A 1078 3.10 8.95 29.02
C LEU A 1078 4.37 8.20 29.48
N ARG A 1079 5.00 8.66 30.57
CA ARG A 1079 6.20 8.01 31.14
C ARG A 1079 5.90 6.62 31.70
N GLU A 1080 4.73 6.40 32.29
CA GLU A 1080 4.31 5.08 32.78
C GLU A 1080 4.08 4.07 31.64
N TRP A 1081 3.40 4.50 30.57
CA TRP A 1081 3.21 3.68 29.37
C TRP A 1081 4.55 3.35 28.74
N PHE A 1082 5.41 4.35 28.56
CA PHE A 1082 6.74 4.20 27.98
C PHE A 1082 7.64 3.26 28.79
N ALA A 1083 7.69 3.42 30.12
CA ALA A 1083 8.41 2.52 31.03
C ALA A 1083 7.90 1.07 30.92
N THR A 1084 6.58 0.88 30.78
CA THR A 1084 5.98 -0.44 30.61
C THR A 1084 6.36 -1.09 29.28
N PHE A 1085 6.34 -0.33 28.17
CA PHE A 1085 6.78 -0.83 26.87
C PHE A 1085 8.23 -1.32 26.93
N LEU A 1086 9.16 -0.49 27.42
CA LEU A 1086 10.57 -0.84 27.53
C LEU A 1086 10.80 -2.04 28.47
N GLN A 1087 10.06 -2.14 29.58
CA GLN A 1087 10.13 -3.29 30.50
C GLN A 1087 9.70 -4.60 29.82
N VAL A 1088 8.59 -4.58 29.08
CA VAL A 1088 8.05 -5.77 28.38
C VAL A 1088 8.96 -6.19 27.22
N GLN A 1089 9.54 -5.23 26.49
CA GLN A 1089 10.44 -5.52 25.37
C GLN A 1089 11.76 -6.18 25.83
N ASN A 1090 12.31 -5.73 26.95
CA ASN A 1090 13.66 -6.10 27.40
C ASN A 1090 13.66 -7.08 28.60
N GLY A 1091 12.55 -7.78 28.85
CA GLY A 1091 12.50 -8.86 29.84
C GLY A 1091 12.62 -8.42 31.31
N GLY A 1092 12.24 -7.17 31.64
CA GLY A 1092 12.10 -6.70 33.02
C GLY A 1092 13.14 -5.68 33.50
N ALA A 1093 14.34 -5.65 32.92
CA ALA A 1093 15.40 -4.74 33.34
C ALA A 1093 15.42 -3.44 32.50
N LEU A 1094 15.04 -2.31 33.10
CA LEU A 1094 15.08 -0.99 32.45
C LEU A 1094 16.48 -0.34 32.48
N TRP A 1095 17.31 -0.73 33.45
CA TRP A 1095 18.62 -0.17 33.73
C TRP A 1095 19.54 -1.24 34.35
N PRO A 1096 20.88 -1.19 34.16
CA PRO A 1096 21.81 -2.12 34.79
C PRO A 1096 21.68 -2.15 36.32
N SER A 1097 21.52 -3.34 36.89
CA SER A 1097 21.39 -3.55 38.34
C SER A 1097 22.72 -3.35 39.09
N GLU A 1098 23.83 -3.62 38.41
CA GLU A 1098 25.19 -3.42 38.92
C GLU A 1098 25.92 -2.44 38.00
N ARG A 1099 26.51 -1.39 38.58
CA ARG A 1099 27.44 -0.54 37.82
C ARG A 1099 28.72 -1.34 37.57
N PRO A 1100 29.23 -1.45 36.33
CA PRO A 1100 30.60 -1.87 36.11
C PRO A 1100 31.51 -0.96 36.93
N LYS A 1101 32.32 -1.53 37.82
CA LYS A 1101 33.38 -0.75 38.49
C LYS A 1101 34.23 -0.14 37.37
N ALA A 1102 34.44 1.17 37.42
CA ALA A 1102 35.21 1.91 36.43
C ALA A 1102 36.47 1.13 36.06
N ARG A 1103 36.76 1.00 34.76
CA ARG A 1103 37.96 0.29 34.28
C ARG A 1103 39.16 0.83 35.05
N VAL A 1104 39.71 -0.01 35.94
CA VAL A 1104 40.95 0.30 36.64
C VAL A 1104 41.98 0.56 35.56
N ALA A 1105 42.58 1.76 35.58
CA ALA A 1105 43.65 2.11 34.66
C ALA A 1105 44.69 0.99 34.73
N ARG A 1106 44.92 0.29 33.60
CA ARG A 1106 45.90 -0.80 33.55
C ARG A 1106 47.24 -0.22 34.03
N PRO A 1107 47.84 -0.76 35.09
CA PRO A 1107 49.20 -0.39 35.44
C PRO A 1107 50.11 -0.70 34.24
N GLN A 1108 51.10 0.16 33.98
CA GLN A 1108 52.26 -0.27 33.21
C GLN A 1108 52.89 -1.44 33.98
N GLN A 1109 52.74 -2.67 33.47
CA GLN A 1109 53.51 -3.80 33.94
C GLN A 1109 54.67 -4.02 33.00
N ASP A 1110 55.87 -3.83 33.55
CA ASP A 1110 57.14 -4.09 32.90
C ASP A 1110 57.22 -5.50 32.33
N ALA A 1111 57.92 -5.61 31.20
CA ALA A 1111 58.27 -6.90 30.62
C ALA A 1111 59.12 -7.74 31.59
N ARG A 1112 58.56 -8.87 32.07
CA ARG A 1112 59.35 -9.99 32.60
C ARG A 1112 58.84 -11.31 32.05
N LEU A 1113 59.74 -12.02 31.39
CA LEU A 1113 59.55 -13.38 30.89
C LEU A 1113 59.44 -14.39 32.03
N GLY A 1114 58.62 -15.42 31.80
CA GLY A 1114 58.82 -16.77 32.33
C GLY A 1114 58.43 -17.02 33.80
N ASN A 1115 57.42 -17.89 33.99
CA ASN A 1115 57.61 -19.20 34.66
C ASN A 1115 56.24 -19.88 34.89
N ILE A 1116 55.93 -20.90 34.07
CA ILE A 1116 54.99 -21.97 34.46
C ILE A 1116 55.83 -23.22 34.70
N SER A 1117 55.67 -23.81 35.88
CA SER A 1117 56.46 -24.96 36.33
C SER A 1117 56.15 -26.23 35.54
N LEU A 1118 57.21 -26.97 35.18
CA LEU A 1118 57.11 -28.27 34.51
C LEU A 1118 56.58 -29.36 35.45
N ILE A 1119 55.77 -30.27 34.90
CA ILE A 1119 55.38 -31.52 35.58
C ILE A 1119 56.60 -32.47 35.58
N PRO A 1120 57.07 -32.99 36.73
CA PRO A 1120 58.23 -33.86 36.76
C PRO A 1120 57.96 -35.26 36.19
N LEU A 1121 58.77 -35.66 35.19
CA LEU A 1121 58.82 -37.04 34.69
C LEU A 1121 59.57 -37.97 35.66
N ARG A 1122 58.96 -38.28 36.83
CA ARG A 1122 59.24 -39.46 37.68
C ARG A 1122 58.30 -39.49 38.90
N GLY A 1123 57.43 -40.49 38.96
CA GLY A 1123 56.51 -40.80 40.06
C GLY A 1123 55.84 -42.16 39.81
N ASN A 1124 55.35 -42.84 40.86
CA ASN A 1124 54.88 -44.22 40.74
C ASN A 1124 53.52 -44.34 40.03
N GLU A 1125 53.29 -45.49 39.40
CA GLU A 1125 52.15 -45.78 38.51
C GLU A 1125 50.76 -45.57 39.15
N SER A 1126 50.66 -45.65 40.49
CA SER A 1126 49.42 -45.41 41.23
C SER A 1126 48.98 -43.94 41.28
N GLU A 1127 49.92 -42.99 41.25
CA GLU A 1127 49.58 -41.56 41.28
C GLU A 1127 49.11 -41.06 39.91
N MET A 1128 49.72 -41.56 38.82
CA MET A 1128 49.26 -41.28 37.46
C MET A 1128 47.85 -41.81 37.17
N ARG A 1129 47.43 -42.94 37.78
CA ARG A 1129 46.05 -43.44 37.64
C ARG A 1129 45.01 -42.53 38.33
N ASN A 1130 45.35 -41.93 39.47
CA ASN A 1130 44.40 -41.10 40.22
C ASN A 1130 44.12 -39.76 39.53
N SER A 1131 45.06 -39.19 38.77
CA SER A 1131 44.83 -37.97 37.99
C SER A 1131 43.99 -38.18 36.71
N VAL A 1132 43.87 -39.41 36.22
CA VAL A 1132 43.05 -39.74 35.03
C VAL A 1132 41.63 -40.19 35.41
N ALA A 1133 41.42 -40.68 36.63
CA ALA A 1133 40.12 -41.12 37.13
C ALA A 1133 39.07 -39.99 37.30
N ALA A 1134 39.48 -38.72 37.25
CA ALA A 1134 38.60 -37.55 37.40
C ALA A 1134 37.71 -37.24 36.18
N PHE A 1135 37.83 -38.00 35.08
CA PHE A 1135 37.14 -37.73 33.81
C PHE A 1135 36.16 -38.82 33.34
N ALA A 1136 35.77 -39.77 34.21
CA ALA A 1136 34.94 -40.92 33.80
C ALA A 1136 33.88 -41.37 34.82
N THR A 1137 32.80 -40.59 35.00
CA THR A 1137 31.51 -41.13 35.48
C THR A 1137 30.29 -40.28 35.07
N ASP A 1138 29.37 -40.96 34.36
CA ASP A 1138 27.89 -40.79 34.29
C ASP A 1138 27.24 -39.54 33.60
N PRO A 1139 26.56 -39.70 32.44
CA PRO A 1139 25.94 -38.61 31.68
C PRO A 1139 24.41 -38.44 31.90
N LEU A 1140 23.91 -38.41 33.15
CA LEU A 1140 22.45 -38.40 33.43
C LEU A 1140 21.93 -37.34 34.45
N THR A 1141 22.63 -36.23 34.66
CA THR A 1141 22.26 -35.20 35.65
C THR A 1141 21.78 -33.85 35.08
N LEU A 1142 21.53 -33.75 33.77
CA LEU A 1142 21.09 -32.51 33.09
C LEU A 1142 19.57 -32.37 32.86
N LEU A 1143 18.75 -32.96 33.73
CA LEU A 1143 17.29 -32.72 33.77
C LEU A 1143 16.79 -32.52 35.21
N ARG A 1144 17.12 -31.35 35.80
CA ARG A 1144 16.33 -30.67 36.84
C ARG A 1144 16.90 -29.27 37.10
N ASN A 1145 16.12 -28.23 36.73
CA ASN A 1145 16.35 -26.79 36.95
C ASN A 1145 17.56 -26.25 36.14
N VAL A 1146 17.38 -25.61 34.98
CA VAL A 1146 16.52 -24.46 34.67
C VAL A 1146 15.75 -24.66 33.36
#